data_AF-A0A6N6PWL4-F1
#
_entry.id   AF-A0A6N6PWL4-F1
#
_cell.length_a   1.000
_cell.length_b   1.000
_cell.length_c   1.000
_cell.angle_alpha   90.00
_cell.angle_beta   90.00
_cell.angle_gamma   90.00
#
_symmetry.space_group_name_H-M   'P 1'
#
loop_
_entity.id
_entity.type
_entity.pdbx_description
1 polymer ?
#
loop_
_entity_poly.entity_id
_entity_poly.type
_entity_poly.pdbx_seq_one_letter_code
_entity_poly.pdbx_strand_id
1 'polypeptide(L)'
;MKYLLSIVAGLAFTAGVSADPQATYINAGKVTNPVVDATNFVNRGQITVSSYDAPWDSQNTVNVTNIGTMEGSVGFKFDYVYNSQGLGYRGSLSNFVNTGLIEAFDGGGLLSFFGSASSVNASSLFGDDHSSVEIQSDNVRNTGSIIAGANGIISIDGGKVDLAGGTLSISPLAGGSIFSNGFWMSETNFLADLGIYDQGWSIGTTTNFFPGNLVFGNSWYSPFIRFTNNWGIGNYICSDYVALANPEVFVYSTYRNPTQYVYQVVAVQTTDKKLATNVKFIPNVYPYDYVQQPPYTAVLELSSVATDLFTQGRYTNSLYVIDQIATGTNYNLLENLSVGTFRPAPTIITRNKPYGFANGAVPNGLFDPSIFDNTTYSNRVVNNLYSAYVAQVDNLGSRLPDLPDIGFRSQPGRVEIKAKELNIERARIRGEGLISIEAENFTGSAKAIVDGPHLKLNLATTKQNTQITNLTRVSVERLTGELFTYSSSWTNVYIPTLRDPTDTNSPNIEIIFQLLMVDATTLKTTMPVSVHEFTMKGPTNAHVQIADQLNVTDVFLLETERATVTGALALAPGLRWDAGTVPSLLYLTNNGRLDFAEDAAFGADRPGKPYKAFVNRGSIQAFTHAIDADYFENSGFIASTQHYRLKLTNFCFNTVTQFTNNLASIGPIIINAKQGYLNGGTLLTDGDISLAGDTWKFYNSKINAPAGIQLSVSKTITDAGLITMENQWNTGRGVQLLGAASGDLLATTIHSVARPFEAVDHVWASRDLGATNSSAFKNNLALGRLILNGTNCIFRFAPSENGRVMYVDMLDLRGPAFTSLQDIKDNLYLAPGFKIYFGDVRGSDTSINAESLNGLQVGDGSLVWVRTYAGIRSGVDVPVRGENRTIRVNGALRESFEIDSDGDGVPNGFDDYPFDTIALRIAQDEDGKVTLSFDAAAGIHYELQFTEDITNPHWIKVRDVYLDGEGRVEIPLDDPARAGTTGFYRLVYTP
;
A
#
# COMPACT_ATOMS: atom_id res chain seq x y z
N MET A 1 37.36 8.50 40.55
CA MET A 1 37.04 9.57 41.51
C MET A 1 35.69 9.35 42.22
N LYS A 2 35.29 8.09 42.48
CA LYS A 2 33.98 7.68 43.04
C LYS A 2 33.95 7.59 44.59
N TYR A 3 35.01 8.02 45.28
CA TYR A 3 35.22 7.72 46.71
C TYR A 3 35.40 8.94 47.63
N LEU A 4 35.21 10.18 47.16
CA LEU A 4 35.56 11.36 47.97
C LEU A 4 34.46 12.42 48.18
N LEU A 5 33.20 12.12 47.85
CA LEU A 5 32.09 13.08 48.00
C LEU A 5 30.86 12.55 48.76
N SER A 6 30.97 11.39 49.41
CA SER A 6 29.92 10.77 50.23
C SER A 6 29.79 11.35 51.66
N ILE A 7 30.36 12.52 51.97
CA ILE A 7 30.42 13.06 53.35
C ILE A 7 29.55 14.30 53.60
N VAL A 8 28.81 14.84 52.62
CA VAL A 8 27.87 15.96 52.88
C VAL A 8 26.52 15.73 52.21
N ALA A 9 25.81 14.68 52.63
CA ALA A 9 24.36 14.60 52.51
C ALA A 9 23.82 14.33 53.92
N GLY A 10 23.15 15.33 54.49
CA GLY A 10 22.64 15.27 55.86
C GLY A 10 21.67 14.12 56.03
N LEU A 11 22.09 13.13 56.81
CA LEU A 11 21.22 12.20 57.53
C LEU A 11 20.16 13.00 58.31
N ALA A 12 18.91 12.92 57.88
CA ALA A 12 17.75 13.20 58.72
C ALA A 12 17.01 11.87 58.98
N PHE A 13 17.57 11.02 59.84
CA PHE A 13 16.76 10.07 60.59
C PHE A 13 15.93 10.89 61.58
N THR A 14 14.66 11.13 61.27
CA THR A 14 13.67 11.47 62.30
C THR A 14 12.97 10.19 62.72
N ALA A 15 13.42 9.62 63.84
CA ALA A 15 12.58 8.74 64.63
C ALA A 15 11.52 9.62 65.31
N GLY A 16 10.24 9.43 64.99
CA GLY A 16 9.18 10.24 65.58
C GLY A 16 7.76 9.88 65.17
N VAL A 17 7.22 8.84 65.82
CA VAL A 17 5.80 8.62 66.19
C VAL A 17 4.80 8.38 65.04
N SER A 18 4.02 7.29 65.14
CA SER A 18 2.85 7.05 64.28
C SER A 18 1.80 8.14 64.52
N ALA A 19 1.85 9.20 63.73
CA ALA A 19 0.71 10.08 63.54
C ALA A 19 -0.23 9.41 62.54
N ASP A 20 -1.54 9.41 62.83
CA ASP A 20 -2.53 9.05 61.81
C ASP A 20 -2.39 9.99 60.60
N PRO A 21 -2.52 9.47 59.37
CA PRO A 21 -2.41 10.30 58.17
C PRO A 21 -3.43 11.44 58.21
N GLN A 22 -3.04 12.61 57.71
CA GLN A 22 -3.97 13.74 57.66
C GLN A 22 -5.17 13.39 56.77
N ALA A 23 -6.38 13.82 57.14
CA ALA A 23 -7.57 13.50 56.34
C ALA A 23 -7.47 14.08 54.91
N THR A 24 -6.96 15.31 54.78
CA THR A 24 -6.83 16.00 53.49
C THR A 24 -5.65 16.97 53.49
N TYR A 25 -4.81 16.90 52.47
CA TYR A 25 -3.82 17.92 52.12
C TYR A 25 -4.35 18.78 50.97
N ILE A 26 -4.31 20.11 51.11
CA ILE A 26 -4.74 21.06 50.06
C ILE A 26 -3.61 22.04 49.77
N ASN A 27 -3.10 22.02 48.53
CA ASN A 27 -2.24 23.09 48.02
C ASN A 27 -3.09 24.15 47.30
N ALA A 28 -3.01 25.41 47.75
CA ALA A 28 -3.64 26.56 47.09
C ALA A 28 -2.63 27.63 46.64
N GLY A 29 -1.32 27.39 46.81
CA GLY A 29 -0.25 28.33 46.49
C GLY A 29 0.87 27.68 45.68
N LYS A 30 2.07 28.27 45.70
CA LYS A 30 3.26 27.68 45.10
C LYS A 30 4.08 26.96 46.18
N VAL A 31 4.34 25.67 46.00
CA VAL A 31 5.13 24.83 46.91
C VAL A 31 6.21 24.06 46.16
N THR A 32 7.32 23.78 46.83
CA THR A 32 8.46 23.04 46.27
C THR A 32 8.75 21.81 47.11
N ASN A 33 8.87 20.63 46.48
CA ASN A 33 9.10 19.34 47.15
C ASN A 33 8.23 19.12 48.40
N PRO A 34 6.88 19.25 48.31
CA PRO A 34 6.02 19.08 49.47
C PRO A 34 6.05 17.62 49.97
N VAL A 35 6.02 17.43 51.28
CA VAL A 35 5.79 16.13 51.91
C VAL A 35 4.28 15.96 52.08
N VAL A 36 3.69 15.00 51.38
CA VAL A 36 2.25 14.70 51.45
C VAL A 36 2.05 13.35 52.13
N ASP A 37 1.48 13.39 53.32
CA ASP A 37 1.00 12.22 54.08
C ASP A 37 -0.46 12.44 54.48
N ALA A 38 -1.37 12.14 53.54
CA ALA A 38 -2.79 12.40 53.72
C ALA A 38 -3.66 11.46 52.88
N THR A 39 -4.84 11.09 53.37
CA THR A 39 -5.78 10.24 52.62
C THR A 39 -6.25 10.90 51.32
N ASN A 40 -6.49 12.21 51.33
CA ASN A 40 -6.90 12.98 50.16
C ASN A 40 -5.86 14.05 49.81
N PHE A 41 -5.36 14.03 48.58
CA PHE A 41 -4.43 15.02 48.05
C PHE A 41 -5.12 15.90 47.00
N VAL A 42 -5.23 17.20 47.28
CA VAL A 42 -5.83 18.18 46.36
C VAL A 42 -4.82 19.27 46.00
N ASN A 43 -4.43 19.36 44.72
CA ASN A 43 -3.63 20.47 44.20
C ASN A 43 -4.49 21.46 43.42
N ARG A 44 -4.54 22.71 43.88
CA ARG A 44 -5.16 23.86 43.20
C ARG A 44 -4.15 24.94 42.80
N GLY A 45 -2.91 24.83 43.29
CA GLY A 45 -1.84 25.79 43.05
C GLY A 45 -0.75 25.23 42.13
N GLN A 46 0.50 25.61 42.38
CA GLN A 46 1.67 25.12 41.65
C GLN A 46 2.53 24.26 42.58
N ILE A 47 2.87 23.05 42.14
CA ILE A 47 3.84 22.18 42.81
C ILE A 47 5.05 22.04 41.88
N THR A 48 6.24 22.34 42.40
CA THR A 48 7.50 22.10 41.70
C THR A 48 8.28 21.01 42.42
N VAL A 49 8.72 19.97 41.71
CA VAL A 49 9.55 18.89 42.27
C VAL A 49 10.93 18.81 41.65
N SER A 50 11.93 18.54 42.47
CA SER A 50 13.32 18.37 42.07
C SER A 50 13.95 17.25 42.92
N SER A 51 14.15 16.08 42.35
CA SER A 51 14.79 14.93 42.99
C SER A 51 16.00 14.45 42.18
N TYR A 52 16.89 13.69 42.81
CA TYR A 52 18.12 13.22 42.16
C TYR A 52 17.89 11.92 41.36
N ASP A 53 17.13 10.97 41.91
CA ASP A 53 17.07 9.59 41.40
C ASP A 53 15.68 8.94 41.38
N ALA A 54 14.65 9.55 42.00
CA ALA A 54 13.32 8.95 42.09
C ALA A 54 12.20 9.96 41.81
N PRO A 55 11.10 9.56 41.14
CA PRO A 55 9.93 10.43 40.97
C PRO A 55 9.35 10.83 42.33
N TRP A 56 8.73 12.01 42.40
CA TRP A 56 8.02 12.44 43.61
C TRP A 56 6.79 11.56 43.87
N ASP A 57 6.61 11.12 45.10
CA ASP A 57 5.45 10.35 45.55
C ASP A 57 4.85 10.91 46.85
N SER A 58 3.74 10.29 47.28
CA SER A 58 2.99 10.66 48.49
C SER A 58 2.72 9.44 49.37
N GLN A 59 2.60 9.64 50.68
CA GLN A 59 2.29 8.58 51.65
C GLN A 59 0.81 8.56 52.00
N ASN A 60 0.29 7.35 52.27
CA ASN A 60 -1.07 7.06 52.71
C ASN A 60 -2.19 7.72 51.88
N THR A 61 -1.88 8.08 50.62
CA THR A 61 -2.78 8.83 49.73
C THR A 61 -3.65 7.87 48.96
N VAL A 62 -4.97 8.03 49.10
CA VAL A 62 -5.98 7.17 48.46
C VAL A 62 -6.64 7.88 47.28
N ASN A 63 -6.83 9.20 47.39
CA ASN A 63 -7.47 10.02 46.38
C ASN A 63 -6.59 11.21 45.98
N VAL A 64 -6.38 11.38 44.68
CA VAL A 64 -5.63 12.52 44.10
C VAL A 64 -6.55 13.35 43.23
N THR A 65 -6.55 14.67 43.43
CA THR A 65 -7.24 15.64 42.57
C THR A 65 -6.30 16.78 42.20
N ASN A 66 -5.90 16.85 40.94
CA ASN A 66 -5.13 17.96 40.38
C ASN A 66 -6.02 18.84 39.50
N ILE A 67 -6.18 20.10 39.91
CA ILE A 67 -6.79 21.17 39.12
C ILE A 67 -5.80 22.32 38.84
N GLY A 68 -4.62 22.28 39.46
CA GLY A 68 -3.54 23.25 39.27
C GLY A 68 -2.42 22.72 38.38
N THR A 69 -1.19 23.15 38.64
CA THR A 69 0.01 22.72 37.91
C THR A 69 0.91 21.90 38.83
N MET A 70 1.41 20.78 38.32
CA MET A 70 2.48 19.98 38.93
C MET A 70 3.59 19.84 37.89
N GLU A 71 4.79 20.32 38.21
CA GLU A 71 5.91 20.29 37.26
C GLU A 71 7.20 19.86 37.96
N GLY A 72 8.10 19.17 37.27
CA GLY A 72 9.41 18.86 37.84
C GLY A 72 10.14 17.67 37.23
N SER A 73 11.28 17.34 37.84
CA SER A 73 12.12 16.20 37.48
C SER A 73 12.60 15.51 38.76
N VAL A 74 12.61 14.18 38.90
CA VAL A 74 12.47 13.10 37.90
C VAL A 74 11.00 12.76 37.52
N GLY A 75 10.06 13.63 37.91
CA GLY A 75 8.63 13.53 37.59
C GLY A 75 7.80 13.05 38.77
N PHE A 76 6.72 12.31 38.51
CA PHE A 76 5.70 11.98 39.50
C PHE A 76 5.29 10.50 39.46
N LYS A 77 5.12 9.90 40.64
CA LYS A 77 4.55 8.57 40.82
C LYS A 77 3.34 8.65 41.75
N PHE A 78 2.18 8.25 41.23
CA PHE A 78 0.91 8.26 41.91
C PHE A 78 0.44 6.82 42.16
N ASP A 79 0.79 6.30 43.33
CA ASP A 79 0.38 5.01 43.86
C ASP A 79 0.04 5.14 45.36
N TYR A 80 -0.64 4.14 45.91
CA TYR A 80 -0.91 4.07 47.34
C TYR A 80 0.30 3.50 48.05
N VAL A 81 1.02 4.33 48.80
CA VAL A 81 2.13 3.90 49.66
C VAL A 81 1.66 3.80 51.11
N TYR A 82 1.66 2.58 51.66
CA TYR A 82 1.28 2.32 53.05
C TYR A 82 2.49 1.97 53.92
N ASN A 83 2.63 2.68 55.04
CA ASN A 83 3.73 2.47 55.98
C ASN A 83 3.23 2.00 57.36
N SER A 84 2.99 0.70 57.53
CA SER A 84 2.58 0.15 58.85
C SER A 84 3.71 -0.37 59.74
N GLN A 85 4.93 -0.51 59.23
CA GLN A 85 6.07 -1.09 59.97
C GLN A 85 7.45 -0.66 59.41
N GLY A 86 7.54 0.39 58.57
CA GLY A 86 8.77 0.79 57.88
C GLY A 86 9.09 0.04 56.59
N LEU A 87 8.14 -0.74 56.05
CA LEU A 87 8.33 -1.61 54.87
C LEU A 87 7.75 -1.07 53.54
N GLY A 88 7.00 0.03 53.56
CA GLY A 88 6.56 0.77 52.36
C GLY A 88 5.83 -0.07 51.29
N TYR A 89 4.70 -0.70 51.63
CA TYR A 89 3.91 -1.47 50.65
C TYR A 89 3.26 -0.52 49.64
N ARG A 90 3.34 -0.86 48.35
CA ARG A 90 2.74 -0.09 47.24
C ARG A 90 1.53 -0.82 46.67
N GLY A 91 0.48 -0.06 46.32
CA GLY A 91 -0.74 -0.56 45.70
C GLY A 91 -1.47 0.51 44.89
N SER A 92 -2.67 0.22 44.41
CA SER A 92 -3.46 1.18 43.63
C SER A 92 -4.13 2.24 44.49
N LEU A 93 -4.14 3.48 44.01
CA LEU A 93 -5.06 4.51 44.50
C LEU A 93 -6.52 4.09 44.24
N SER A 94 -7.48 4.67 44.98
CA SER A 94 -8.89 4.48 44.63
C SER A 94 -9.34 5.42 43.52
N ASN A 95 -8.86 6.68 43.54
CA ASN A 95 -9.26 7.69 42.56
C ASN A 95 -8.10 8.62 42.22
N PHE A 96 -7.87 8.83 40.92
CA PHE A 96 -6.99 9.83 40.37
C PHE A 96 -7.76 10.71 39.40
N VAL A 97 -7.85 12.01 39.68
CA VAL A 97 -8.55 12.99 38.84
C VAL A 97 -7.60 14.12 38.45
N ASN A 98 -7.36 14.28 37.16
CA ASN A 98 -6.60 15.39 36.60
C ASN A 98 -7.45 16.24 35.64
N THR A 99 -7.55 17.53 35.95
CA THR A 99 -8.14 18.57 35.08
C THR A 99 -7.15 19.70 34.80
N GLY A 100 -6.02 19.72 35.52
CA GLY A 100 -4.93 20.69 35.37
C GLY A 100 -3.77 20.18 34.52
N LEU A 101 -2.56 20.67 34.79
CA LEU A 101 -1.32 20.30 34.11
C LEU A 101 -0.44 19.45 35.04
N ILE A 102 0.09 18.35 34.50
CA ILE A 102 1.19 17.57 35.09
C ILE A 102 2.29 17.50 34.03
N GLU A 103 3.49 17.96 34.35
CA GLU A 103 4.62 18.02 33.41
C GLU A 103 5.90 17.48 34.05
N ALA A 104 6.44 16.40 33.47
CA ALA A 104 7.74 15.85 33.83
C ALA A 104 8.80 16.30 32.82
N PHE A 105 9.88 16.92 33.30
CA PHE A 105 10.97 17.43 32.45
C PHE A 105 12.16 16.49 32.42
N ASP A 106 12.81 16.42 31.25
CA ASP A 106 14.08 15.74 31.09
C ASP A 106 15.15 16.55 31.85
N GLY A 107 15.71 16.00 32.94
CA GLY A 107 16.70 16.73 33.73
C GLY A 107 16.77 16.35 35.22
N GLY A 108 17.27 15.15 35.53
CA GLY A 108 17.66 14.75 36.89
C GLY A 108 19.19 14.65 36.96
N GLY A 109 19.85 15.53 37.72
CA GLY A 109 21.30 15.49 37.88
C GLY A 109 21.84 16.55 38.85
N LEU A 110 23.09 16.36 39.29
CA LEU A 110 23.77 17.15 40.33
C LEU A 110 23.70 18.69 40.14
N LEU A 111 23.52 19.17 38.90
CA LEU A 111 23.48 20.60 38.58
C LEU A 111 22.10 21.26 38.72
N SER A 112 21.02 20.49 38.91
CA SER A 112 19.70 21.03 39.30
C SER A 112 19.76 21.82 40.63
N PHE A 113 20.76 21.54 41.47
CA PHE A 113 21.08 22.30 42.69
C PHE A 113 21.42 23.79 42.47
N PHE A 114 21.83 24.21 41.27
CA PHE A 114 22.21 25.61 40.99
C PHE A 114 21.03 26.52 40.58
N GLY A 115 19.78 26.05 40.67
CA GLY A 115 18.61 26.92 40.76
C GLY A 115 18.03 27.45 39.44
N SER A 116 18.34 26.87 38.28
CA SER A 116 17.67 27.21 37.02
C SER A 116 16.47 26.28 36.77
N ALA A 117 15.29 26.66 37.25
CA ALA A 117 14.01 26.00 36.99
C ALA A 117 13.49 26.27 35.55
N SER A 118 14.32 26.12 34.53
CA SER A 118 13.93 26.40 33.14
C SER A 118 14.64 25.47 32.17
N SER A 119 13.93 24.44 31.71
CA SER A 119 14.04 23.84 30.36
C SER A 119 15.43 23.48 29.79
N VAL A 120 16.46 23.22 30.61
CA VAL A 120 17.79 22.85 30.08
C VAL A 120 18.01 21.34 30.13
N ASN A 121 17.98 20.71 28.96
CA ASN A 121 18.45 19.34 28.67
C ASN A 121 19.97 19.23 28.94
N ALA A 122 20.36 19.07 30.19
CA ALA A 122 21.74 19.15 30.67
C ALA A 122 22.28 17.85 31.31
N SER A 123 21.66 16.69 31.06
CA SER A 123 21.89 15.45 31.83
C SER A 123 22.97 14.49 31.32
N SER A 124 23.61 14.72 30.17
CA SER A 124 24.44 13.70 29.50
C SER A 124 25.74 13.24 30.20
N LEU A 125 26.08 13.76 31.38
CA LEU A 125 27.32 13.42 32.10
C LEU A 125 27.16 12.51 33.34
N PHE A 126 25.97 12.37 33.97
CA PHE A 126 25.89 11.72 35.30
C PHE A 126 24.69 10.80 35.60
N GLY A 127 23.77 10.50 34.68
CA GLY A 127 22.72 9.50 34.96
C GLY A 127 21.54 9.57 34.00
N ASP A 128 20.88 8.43 33.84
CA ASP A 128 19.86 8.10 32.83
C ASP A 128 18.73 9.15 32.72
N ASP A 129 18.38 9.54 31.49
CA ASP A 129 17.43 10.62 31.17
C ASP A 129 15.99 10.27 31.61
N HIS A 130 15.56 10.69 32.80
CA HIS A 130 14.26 10.30 33.35
C HIS A 130 13.27 11.46 33.45
N SER A 131 12.25 11.44 32.58
CA SER A 131 10.94 12.06 32.82
C SER A 131 9.92 10.95 33.04
N SER A 132 9.26 10.90 34.18
CA SER A 132 8.24 9.86 34.42
C SER A 132 6.96 10.45 34.97
N VAL A 133 5.84 10.00 34.44
CA VAL A 133 4.54 10.14 35.09
C VAL A 133 3.91 8.77 35.16
N GLU A 134 3.93 8.17 36.35
CA GLU A 134 3.36 6.85 36.62
C GLU A 134 2.08 7.00 37.45
N ILE A 135 0.98 6.42 36.98
CA ILE A 135 -0.31 6.44 37.67
C ILE A 135 -0.80 5.02 37.83
N GLN A 136 -0.98 4.59 39.08
CA GLN A 136 -1.61 3.32 39.43
C GLN A 136 -2.87 3.57 40.27
N SER A 137 -4.06 3.39 39.69
CA SER A 137 -5.33 3.72 40.34
C SER A 137 -6.51 2.90 39.84
N ASP A 138 -7.41 2.48 40.73
CA ASP A 138 -8.64 1.78 40.37
C ASP A 138 -9.53 2.62 39.44
N ASN A 139 -9.56 3.95 39.65
CA ASN A 139 -10.27 4.90 38.79
C ASN A 139 -9.34 6.04 38.37
N VAL A 140 -9.21 6.26 37.06
CA VAL A 140 -8.43 7.35 36.47
C VAL A 140 -9.38 8.18 35.61
N ARG A 141 -9.45 9.48 35.90
CA ARG A 141 -10.12 10.47 35.05
C ARG A 141 -9.14 11.57 34.69
N ASN A 142 -8.76 11.66 33.42
CA ASN A 142 -7.91 12.74 32.92
C ASN A 142 -8.64 13.54 31.84
N THR A 143 -8.95 14.80 32.14
CA THR A 143 -9.45 15.79 31.16
C THR A 143 -8.49 16.96 30.98
N GLY A 144 -7.44 17.02 31.81
CA GLY A 144 -6.33 17.96 31.69
C GLY A 144 -5.19 17.42 30.82
N SER A 145 -3.99 17.94 31.05
CA SER A 145 -2.78 17.57 30.31
C SER A 145 -1.77 16.85 31.20
N ILE A 146 -1.23 15.74 30.69
CA ILE A 146 -0.07 15.05 31.25
C ILE A 146 1.01 15.05 30.17
N ILE A 147 2.16 15.62 30.50
CA ILE A 147 3.27 15.83 29.59
C ILE A 147 4.53 15.23 30.20
N ALA A 148 5.33 14.54 29.40
CA ALA A 148 6.67 14.11 29.78
C ALA A 148 7.67 14.50 28.68
N GLY A 149 8.95 14.63 29.06
CA GLY A 149 10.03 14.89 28.12
C GLY A 149 10.26 13.76 27.12
N ALA A 150 11.09 14.04 26.11
CA ALA A 150 11.32 13.19 24.95
C ALA A 150 11.92 11.82 25.33
N ASN A 151 12.64 11.76 26.44
CA ASN A 151 13.23 10.53 26.96
C ASN A 151 12.30 9.76 27.91
N GLY A 152 11.17 10.35 28.27
CA GLY A 152 10.31 9.90 29.35
C GLY A 152 9.29 8.81 29.04
N ILE A 153 8.53 8.48 30.07
CA ILE A 153 7.38 7.59 30.02
C ILE A 153 6.17 8.22 30.71
N ILE A 154 5.00 8.09 30.08
CA ILE A 154 3.71 8.25 30.73
C ILE A 154 3.09 6.85 30.85
N SER A 155 2.89 6.36 32.07
CA SER A 155 2.30 5.05 32.34
C SER A 155 1.04 5.18 33.18
N ILE A 156 -0.06 4.58 32.71
CA ILE A 156 -1.34 4.52 33.40
C ILE A 156 -1.76 3.06 33.52
N ASP A 157 -1.79 2.53 34.74
CA ASP A 157 -2.39 1.23 35.07
C ASP A 157 -3.64 1.49 35.94
N GLY A 158 -4.80 1.09 35.44
CA GLY A 158 -6.03 1.27 36.22
C GLY A 158 -7.18 0.34 35.92
N GLY A 159 -8.16 0.34 36.82
CA GLY A 159 -9.42 -0.39 36.63
C GLY A 159 -10.26 0.29 35.54
N LYS A 160 -10.80 1.46 35.86
CA LYS A 160 -11.57 2.31 34.95
C LYS A 160 -10.77 3.55 34.56
N VAL A 161 -10.41 3.65 33.30
CA VAL A 161 -9.60 4.74 32.75
C VAL A 161 -10.41 5.55 31.73
N ASP A 162 -10.78 6.77 32.11
CA ASP A 162 -11.47 7.75 31.26
C ASP A 162 -10.53 8.91 30.91
N LEU A 163 -10.01 8.89 29.69
CA LEU A 163 -9.12 9.94 29.15
C LEU A 163 -9.88 10.87 28.20
N ALA A 164 -11.21 10.82 28.19
CA ALA A 164 -11.99 11.53 27.20
C ALA A 164 -11.76 13.05 27.26
N GLY A 165 -11.34 13.63 26.14
CA GLY A 165 -10.97 15.05 26.03
C GLY A 165 -9.64 15.44 26.67
N GLY A 166 -8.98 14.54 27.40
CA GLY A 166 -7.67 14.75 28.01
C GLY A 166 -6.50 14.64 27.02
N THR A 167 -5.33 15.02 27.50
CA THR A 167 -4.08 15.01 26.72
C THR A 167 -3.00 14.20 27.44
N LEU A 168 -2.36 13.28 26.72
CA LEU A 168 -1.11 12.62 27.08
C LEU A 168 -0.08 12.93 26.00
N SER A 169 1.03 13.57 26.35
CA SER A 169 2.01 14.01 25.36
C SER A 169 3.43 13.74 25.80
N ILE A 170 4.17 13.04 24.95
CA ILE A 170 5.64 13.08 24.97
C ILE A 170 6.07 14.28 24.12
N SER A 171 6.83 15.18 24.73
CA SER A 171 7.40 16.32 24.02
C SER A 171 8.48 15.85 23.04
N PRO A 172 8.55 16.42 21.82
CA PRO A 172 9.65 16.12 20.91
C PRO A 172 10.98 16.59 21.48
N LEU A 173 12.09 16.04 20.98
CA LEU A 173 13.42 16.54 21.30
C LEU A 173 13.52 18.04 20.98
N ALA A 174 13.72 18.85 22.02
CA ALA A 174 13.88 20.30 21.90
C ALA A 174 15.30 20.71 22.33
N GLY A 175 16.03 21.33 21.40
CA GLY A 175 17.37 21.90 21.64
C GLY A 175 18.47 20.86 21.85
N GLY A 176 19.65 21.16 21.31
CA GLY A 176 20.88 20.45 21.60
C GLY A 176 21.49 20.84 22.95
N SER A 177 22.54 20.14 23.37
CA SER A 177 23.25 20.49 24.60
C SER A 177 23.91 21.87 24.44
N ILE A 178 23.64 22.79 25.37
CA ILE A 178 24.26 24.12 25.42
C ILE A 178 25.74 24.01 25.84
N PHE A 179 26.20 22.83 26.28
CA PHE A 179 27.58 22.58 26.67
C PHE A 179 28.50 22.33 25.48
N SER A 180 28.34 23.07 24.38
CA SER A 180 29.41 23.18 23.39
C SER A 180 30.67 23.88 23.96
N ASN A 181 30.64 24.38 25.21
CA ASN A 181 31.80 24.97 25.92
C ASN A 181 31.78 24.77 27.46
N GLY A 182 31.51 23.56 27.97
CA GLY A 182 31.53 23.27 29.41
C GLY A 182 32.89 22.83 29.98
N PHE A 183 33.05 22.96 31.31
CA PHE A 183 34.22 22.69 32.20
C PHE A 183 35.00 21.35 32.00
N TRP A 184 34.56 20.49 31.07
CA TRP A 184 35.06 19.12 30.82
C TRP A 184 35.41 18.82 29.35
N MET A 185 35.14 19.75 28.43
CA MET A 185 35.42 19.54 27.01
C MET A 185 36.78 20.10 26.60
N SER A 186 37.46 19.42 25.68
CA SER A 186 38.77 19.79 25.14
C SER A 186 38.79 19.68 23.62
N GLU A 187 39.92 20.05 23.02
CA GLU A 187 40.23 19.80 21.61
C GLU A 187 40.28 18.31 21.20
N THR A 188 40.04 17.37 22.11
CA THR A 188 40.11 15.93 21.83
C THR A 188 38.79 15.21 22.05
N ASN A 189 37.73 15.90 22.48
CA ASN A 189 36.47 15.26 22.84
C ASN A 189 35.25 16.14 22.58
N PHE A 190 34.07 15.52 22.61
CA PHE A 190 32.79 16.21 22.48
C PHE A 190 31.65 15.44 23.17
N LEU A 191 30.49 16.10 23.26
CA LEU A 191 29.20 15.48 23.54
C LEU A 191 28.29 15.71 22.34
N ALA A 192 27.69 14.65 21.81
CA ALA A 192 26.70 14.76 20.74
C ALA A 192 25.39 15.37 21.26
N ASP A 193 24.66 16.05 20.39
CA ASP A 193 23.26 16.41 20.67
C ASP A 193 22.39 15.15 20.72
N LEU A 194 21.34 15.19 21.54
CA LEU A 194 20.35 14.11 21.60
C LEU A 194 19.74 13.83 20.22
N GLY A 195 19.59 12.55 19.90
CA GLY A 195 19.09 12.11 18.60
C GLY A 195 20.06 12.35 17.43
N ILE A 196 21.36 12.52 17.69
CA ILE A 196 22.43 12.49 16.68
C ILE A 196 23.42 11.38 17.08
N TYR A 197 23.55 10.35 16.24
CA TYR A 197 24.39 9.19 16.52
C TYR A 197 25.49 9.04 15.47
N ASP A 198 26.73 8.87 15.92
CA ASP A 198 27.89 8.63 15.07
C ASP A 198 27.80 7.25 14.40
N GLN A 199 27.79 7.18 13.06
CA GLN A 199 27.76 5.91 12.31
C GLN A 199 29.11 5.57 11.67
N GLY A 200 29.81 6.59 11.16
CA GLY A 200 31.11 6.40 10.55
C GLY A 200 31.84 7.71 10.33
N TRP A 201 33.16 7.66 10.37
CA TRP A 201 34.01 8.84 10.22
C TRP A 201 35.25 8.54 9.38
N SER A 202 35.76 9.60 8.77
CA SER A 202 37.02 9.58 8.03
C SER A 202 37.66 10.96 8.04
N ILE A 203 38.99 10.97 8.07
CA ILE A 203 39.79 12.18 8.02
C ILE A 203 41.12 11.84 7.36
N GLY A 204 41.64 12.70 6.50
CA GLY A 204 42.94 12.50 5.89
C GLY A 204 43.23 13.41 4.70
N THR A 205 44.30 13.07 4.00
CA THR A 205 44.74 13.82 2.82
C THR A 205 44.73 12.91 1.60
N THR A 206 44.20 13.42 0.49
CA THR A 206 44.31 12.80 -0.82
C THR A 206 45.38 13.54 -1.61
N THR A 207 46.50 12.88 -1.88
CA THR A 207 47.55 13.39 -2.78
C THR A 207 47.18 13.14 -4.24
N ASN A 208 47.60 14.00 -5.16
CA ASN A 208 47.27 13.92 -6.60
C ASN A 208 45.77 13.99 -6.89
N PHE A 209 45.02 14.77 -6.11
CA PHE A 209 43.60 14.98 -6.32
C PHE A 209 43.38 15.89 -7.54
N PHE A 210 42.54 15.46 -8.48
CA PHE A 210 42.14 16.26 -9.64
C PHE A 210 40.74 16.87 -9.38
N PRO A 211 40.62 18.17 -9.05
CA PRO A 211 39.33 18.75 -8.66
C PRO A 211 38.29 18.76 -9.80
N GLY A 212 38.72 18.70 -11.07
CA GLY A 212 37.81 18.54 -12.21
C GLY A 212 36.96 17.27 -12.19
N ASN A 213 37.34 16.24 -11.42
CA ASN A 213 36.53 15.02 -11.27
C ASN A 213 35.38 15.17 -10.25
N LEU A 214 35.27 16.30 -9.56
CA LEU A 214 34.20 16.51 -8.58
C LEU A 214 32.83 16.67 -9.24
N VAL A 215 32.76 17.14 -10.49
CA VAL A 215 31.52 17.49 -11.16
C VAL A 215 31.51 16.95 -12.59
N PHE A 216 30.55 16.07 -12.90
CA PHE A 216 30.31 15.53 -14.24
C PHE A 216 28.86 15.75 -14.66
N GLY A 217 28.64 16.68 -15.59
CA GLY A 217 27.30 17.15 -15.93
C GLY A 217 26.62 17.76 -14.69
N ASN A 218 25.49 17.19 -14.28
CA ASN A 218 24.78 17.61 -13.06
C ASN A 218 25.05 16.71 -11.85
N SER A 219 25.99 15.77 -11.96
CA SER A 219 26.33 14.83 -10.87
C SER A 219 27.62 15.24 -10.19
N TRP A 220 27.66 15.11 -8.87
CA TRP A 220 28.81 15.44 -8.04
C TRP A 220 29.36 14.20 -7.36
N TYR A 221 30.68 14.07 -7.32
CA TYR A 221 31.36 12.90 -6.80
C TYR A 221 32.49 13.31 -5.87
N SER A 222 32.49 12.81 -4.64
CA SER A 222 33.70 12.85 -3.82
C SER A 222 34.72 11.83 -4.35
N PRO A 223 36.01 11.97 -4.03
CA PRO A 223 36.94 10.85 -4.07
C PRO A 223 36.45 9.66 -3.26
N PHE A 224 37.03 8.49 -3.49
CA PHE A 224 36.86 7.35 -2.60
C PHE A 224 37.44 7.65 -1.21
N ILE A 225 36.60 7.48 -0.20
CA ILE A 225 36.85 7.69 1.21
C ILE A 225 36.85 6.35 1.92
N ARG A 226 37.73 6.18 2.91
CA ARG A 226 37.74 4.98 3.75
C ARG A 226 37.05 5.27 5.07
N PHE A 227 35.98 4.55 5.36
CA PHE A 227 35.23 4.71 6.61
C PHE A 227 35.70 3.73 7.68
N THR A 228 35.67 4.20 8.93
CA THR A 228 35.73 3.36 10.13
C THR A 228 34.61 3.77 11.09
N ASN A 229 34.15 2.81 11.91
CA ASN A 229 33.29 3.02 13.07
C ASN A 229 33.97 2.58 14.38
N ASN A 230 35.27 2.29 14.33
CA ASN A 230 36.06 1.80 15.45
C ASN A 230 37.42 2.53 15.54
N TRP A 231 38.03 2.52 16.71
CA TRP A 231 39.34 3.13 16.96
C TRP A 231 40.50 2.23 16.46
N GLY A 232 41.54 2.83 15.89
CA GLY A 232 42.79 2.15 15.51
C GLY A 232 43.16 2.24 14.02
N ILE A 233 44.47 2.37 13.75
CA ILE A 233 45.05 2.42 12.39
C ILE A 233 45.00 1.00 11.79
N GLY A 234 44.19 0.79 10.75
CA GLY A 234 44.11 -0.48 10.01
C GLY A 234 42.74 -1.19 10.05
N ASN A 235 41.79 -0.73 10.86
CA ASN A 235 40.42 -1.27 10.93
C ASN A 235 39.50 -0.55 9.94
N TYR A 236 39.73 -0.76 8.63
CA TYR A 236 38.83 -0.25 7.60
C TYR A 236 37.63 -1.18 7.44
N ILE A 237 36.42 -0.63 7.54
CA ILE A 237 35.19 -1.42 7.40
C ILE A 237 34.76 -1.44 5.94
N CYS A 238 34.93 -0.33 5.24
CA CYS A 238 34.60 -0.20 3.83
C CYS A 238 35.27 1.02 3.16
N SER A 239 35.15 1.12 1.84
CA SER A 239 35.49 2.31 1.06
C SER A 239 34.31 2.72 0.18
N ASP A 240 33.97 4.00 0.16
CA ASP A 240 32.81 4.52 -0.57
C ASP A 240 33.03 5.98 -1.00
N TYR A 241 32.07 6.60 -1.69
CA TYR A 241 32.11 8.00 -2.11
C TYR A 241 30.72 8.66 -1.98
N VAL A 242 30.68 9.99 -1.91
CA VAL A 242 29.45 10.77 -1.99
C VAL A 242 29.09 10.98 -3.44
N ALA A 243 27.87 10.62 -3.81
CA ALA A 243 27.32 10.88 -5.13
C ALA A 243 26.06 11.74 -4.99
N LEU A 244 26.11 12.98 -5.48
CA LEU A 244 24.93 13.85 -5.51
C LEU A 244 24.40 13.99 -6.94
N ALA A 245 23.12 13.69 -7.16
CA ALA A 245 22.44 13.86 -8.44
C ALA A 245 21.59 15.14 -8.44
N ASN A 246 21.97 16.13 -9.24
CA ASN A 246 21.35 17.45 -9.31
C ASN A 246 21.22 18.14 -7.92
N PRO A 247 22.32 18.31 -7.16
CA PRO A 247 22.25 18.99 -5.87
C PRO A 247 21.91 20.47 -6.02
N GLU A 248 21.35 21.05 -4.97
CA GLU A 248 21.32 22.50 -4.78
C GLU A 248 22.72 22.98 -4.40
N VAL A 249 23.22 24.02 -5.06
CA VAL A 249 24.60 24.49 -4.91
C VAL A 249 24.62 25.96 -4.50
N PHE A 250 25.35 26.25 -3.42
CA PHE A 250 25.48 27.57 -2.84
C PHE A 250 26.95 27.98 -2.85
N VAL A 251 27.25 29.15 -3.40
CA VAL A 251 28.62 29.65 -3.56
C VAL A 251 28.82 30.95 -2.79
N TYR A 252 29.94 31.03 -2.08
CA TYR A 252 30.43 32.26 -1.49
C TYR A 252 31.88 32.49 -1.83
N SER A 253 32.18 33.67 -2.36
CA SER A 253 33.53 34.05 -2.76
C SER A 253 33.91 35.42 -2.21
N THR A 254 35.15 35.56 -1.76
CA THR A 254 35.63 36.81 -1.17
C THR A 254 37.15 36.90 -1.19
N TYR A 255 37.69 38.11 -1.19
CA TYR A 255 39.12 38.34 -0.99
C TYR A 255 39.45 38.29 0.50
N ARG A 256 40.40 37.44 0.88
CA ARG A 256 41.01 37.46 2.21
C ARG A 256 41.98 38.63 2.33
N ASN A 257 42.76 38.86 1.28
CA ASN A 257 43.64 40.00 1.07
C ASN A 257 43.90 40.14 -0.45
N PRO A 258 44.60 41.18 -0.93
CA PRO A 258 44.79 41.39 -2.38
C PRO A 258 45.47 40.24 -3.14
N THR A 259 46.11 39.30 -2.44
CA THR A 259 46.83 38.15 -3.02
C THR A 259 46.19 36.81 -2.71
N GLN A 260 45.10 36.78 -1.93
CA GLN A 260 44.40 35.55 -1.52
C GLN A 260 42.90 35.68 -1.74
N TYR A 261 42.37 34.76 -2.55
CA TYR A 261 40.95 34.64 -2.85
C TYR A 261 40.38 33.37 -2.24
N VAL A 262 39.20 33.45 -1.65
CA VAL A 262 38.51 32.32 -1.05
C VAL A 262 37.30 31.98 -1.90
N TYR A 263 37.12 30.69 -2.20
CA TYR A 263 35.97 30.16 -2.90
C TYR A 263 35.37 28.99 -2.13
N GLN A 264 34.17 29.17 -1.58
CA GLN A 264 33.47 28.20 -0.76
C GLN A 264 32.21 27.72 -1.45
N VAL A 265 32.01 26.40 -1.48
CA VAL A 265 30.88 25.75 -2.15
C VAL A 265 30.20 24.80 -1.19
N VAL A 266 28.87 24.89 -1.09
CA VAL A 266 28.04 23.91 -0.39
C VAL A 266 27.10 23.28 -1.40
N ALA A 267 27.18 21.97 -1.58
CA ALA A 267 26.31 21.17 -2.43
C ALA A 267 25.47 20.24 -1.56
N VAL A 268 24.14 20.34 -1.64
CA VAL A 268 23.21 19.53 -0.83
C VAL A 268 22.18 18.85 -1.73
N GLN A 269 21.93 17.56 -1.48
CA GLN A 269 20.84 16.84 -2.12
C GLN A 269 19.82 16.38 -1.09
N THR A 270 18.55 16.70 -1.35
CA THR A 270 17.40 16.23 -0.60
C THR A 270 16.44 15.49 -1.54
N THR A 271 15.65 14.54 -1.02
CA THR A 271 14.55 13.93 -1.78
C THR A 271 13.17 14.24 -1.21
N ASP A 272 13.12 14.64 0.07
CA ASP A 272 11.88 15.08 0.72
C ASP A 272 11.63 16.56 0.43
N LYS A 273 10.53 16.85 -0.28
CA LYS A 273 10.14 18.22 -0.65
C LYS A 273 9.74 19.10 0.54
N LYS A 274 9.51 18.51 1.72
CA LYS A 274 9.21 19.25 2.96
C LYS A 274 10.45 19.68 3.72
N LEU A 275 11.64 19.23 3.30
CA LEU A 275 12.91 19.60 3.89
C LEU A 275 13.49 20.81 3.14
N ALA A 276 13.53 21.96 3.81
CA ALA A 276 14.08 23.19 3.29
C ALA A 276 15.57 23.33 3.65
N THR A 277 16.34 23.91 2.74
CA THR A 277 17.78 24.15 2.85
C THR A 277 18.04 25.66 2.99
N ASN A 278 19.00 26.05 3.82
CA ASN A 278 19.46 27.43 3.93
C ASN A 278 20.94 27.45 4.32
N VAL A 279 21.77 28.15 3.54
CA VAL A 279 23.22 28.18 3.75
C VAL A 279 23.69 29.57 4.14
N LYS A 280 24.57 29.64 5.15
CA LYS A 280 25.23 30.86 5.61
C LYS A 280 26.72 30.64 5.81
N PHE A 281 27.49 31.68 5.59
CA PHE A 281 28.94 31.71 5.82
C PHE A 281 29.24 32.66 7.00
N ILE A 282 29.72 32.10 8.11
CA ILE A 282 29.86 32.81 9.38
C ILE A 282 31.35 33.04 9.66
N PRO A 283 31.79 34.25 10.04
CA PRO A 283 33.19 34.51 10.34
C PRO A 283 33.66 33.91 11.68
N ASN A 284 32.81 33.18 12.39
CA ASN A 284 33.10 32.58 13.69
C ASN A 284 33.57 31.13 13.54
N VAL A 285 34.51 30.71 14.39
CA VAL A 285 34.90 29.31 14.55
C VAL A 285 34.24 28.75 15.80
N TYR A 286 33.79 27.50 15.73
CA TYR A 286 33.05 26.84 16.79
C TYR A 286 33.98 25.87 17.52
N PRO A 287 33.87 25.76 18.85
CA PRO A 287 32.92 26.46 19.71
C PRO A 287 33.44 27.82 20.24
N TYR A 288 34.65 28.25 19.86
CA TYR A 288 35.37 29.36 20.49
C TYR A 288 34.92 30.79 20.13
N ASP A 289 33.89 30.95 19.30
CA ASP A 289 33.17 32.20 18.94
C ASP A 289 34.02 33.43 18.57
N TYR A 290 35.32 33.29 18.32
CA TYR A 290 36.16 34.39 17.85
C TYR A 290 35.93 34.64 16.36
N VAL A 291 36.01 35.91 15.97
CA VAL A 291 35.82 36.37 14.59
C VAL A 291 37.15 36.24 13.84
N GLN A 292 37.13 35.62 12.66
CA GLN A 292 38.30 35.48 11.79
C GLN A 292 38.08 36.08 10.40
N GLN A 293 39.20 36.36 9.71
CA GLN A 293 39.18 36.68 8.29
C GLN A 293 38.79 35.45 7.45
N PRO A 294 38.30 35.63 6.22
CA PRO A 294 38.01 34.52 5.31
C PRO A 294 39.17 33.52 5.21
N PRO A 295 38.91 32.20 5.04
CA PRO A 295 37.61 31.56 4.83
C PRO A 295 36.67 31.64 6.04
N TYR A 296 35.37 31.59 5.78
CA TYR A 296 34.33 31.59 6.80
C TYR A 296 33.85 30.16 7.09
N THR A 297 33.25 29.93 8.26
CA THR A 297 32.62 28.64 8.56
C THR A 297 31.36 28.49 7.72
N ALA A 298 31.25 27.42 6.94
CA ALA A 298 30.05 27.14 6.16
C ALA A 298 29.03 26.43 7.05
N VAL A 299 27.79 26.93 7.07
CA VAL A 299 26.69 26.34 7.85
C VAL A 299 25.50 26.10 6.94
N LEU A 300 25.08 24.84 6.86
CA LEU A 300 23.85 24.41 6.22
C LEU A 300 22.78 24.16 7.28
N GLU A 301 21.64 24.83 7.16
CA GLU A 301 20.41 24.54 7.88
C GLU A 301 19.53 23.64 7.01
N LEU A 302 19.17 22.49 7.56
CA LEU A 302 18.11 21.61 7.09
C LEU A 302 16.93 21.81 8.03
N SER A 303 15.81 22.32 7.52
CA SER A 303 14.64 22.64 8.33
C SER A 303 13.37 22.01 7.79
N SER A 304 12.49 21.59 8.70
CA SER A 304 11.16 21.13 8.36
C SER A 304 10.15 21.71 9.36
N VAL A 305 8.99 22.09 8.85
CA VAL A 305 7.92 22.62 9.69
C VAL A 305 6.98 21.47 10.03
N ALA A 306 6.80 21.22 11.31
CA ALA A 306 5.86 20.26 11.85
C ALA A 306 4.72 20.99 12.57
N THR A 307 3.55 20.37 12.61
CA THR A 307 2.40 20.87 13.37
C THR A 307 2.39 20.18 14.71
N ASP A 308 2.43 20.97 15.78
CA ASP A 308 2.08 20.47 17.09
C ASP A 308 0.57 20.17 17.10
N LEU A 309 0.23 18.88 17.15
CA LEU A 309 -1.15 18.42 17.12
C LEU A 309 -1.96 18.87 18.35
N PHE A 310 -1.32 19.34 19.41
CA PHE A 310 -1.96 19.74 20.65
C PHE A 310 -2.22 21.24 20.72
N THR A 311 -1.21 22.06 20.46
CA THR A 311 -1.37 23.52 20.44
C THR A 311 -1.93 24.03 19.12
N GLN A 312 -1.96 23.18 18.07
CA GLN A 312 -2.18 23.58 16.67
C GLN A 312 -1.16 24.60 16.16
N GLY A 313 -0.11 24.86 16.94
CA GLY A 313 1.02 25.70 16.58
C GLY A 313 1.93 24.97 15.60
N ARG A 314 2.63 25.75 14.77
CA ARG A 314 3.71 25.21 13.95
C ARG A 314 5.02 25.35 14.72
N TYR A 315 5.83 24.29 14.73
CA TYR A 315 7.19 24.33 15.21
C TYR A 315 8.15 23.90 14.10
N THR A 316 9.37 24.42 14.13
CA THR A 316 10.39 24.13 13.12
C THR A 316 11.41 23.18 13.73
N ASN A 317 11.56 22.01 13.13
CA ASN A 317 12.70 21.13 13.37
C ASN A 317 13.85 21.63 12.51
N SER A 318 14.93 22.08 13.13
CA SER A 318 16.15 22.50 12.44
C SER A 318 17.32 21.60 12.82
N LEU A 319 18.12 21.28 11.81
CA LEU A 319 19.39 20.59 11.93
C LEU A 319 20.45 21.43 11.21
N TYR A 320 21.58 21.66 11.85
CA TYR A 320 22.67 22.47 11.32
C TYR A 320 23.89 21.58 11.09
N VAL A 321 24.42 21.62 9.87
CA VAL A 321 25.71 21.03 9.50
C VAL A 321 26.71 22.18 9.41
N ILE A 322 27.71 22.16 10.28
CA ILE A 322 28.76 23.17 10.37
C ILE A 322 30.05 22.55 9.84
N ASP A 323 30.65 23.20 8.85
CA ASP A 323 31.91 22.79 8.25
C ASP A 323 33.01 23.83 8.48
N GLN A 324 34.05 23.37 9.15
CA GLN A 324 35.20 24.15 9.61
C GLN A 324 36.51 23.62 9.04
N ILE A 325 36.49 22.82 7.98
CA ILE A 325 37.73 22.24 7.45
C ILE A 325 38.75 23.29 7.00
N ALA A 326 38.26 24.45 6.54
CA ALA A 326 39.10 25.56 6.09
C ALA A 326 39.37 26.61 7.20
N THR A 327 38.67 26.52 8.34
CA THR A 327 38.68 27.54 9.40
C THR A 327 39.25 27.04 10.73
N GLY A 328 39.07 25.77 11.05
CA GLY A 328 39.57 25.14 12.26
C GLY A 328 41.08 24.92 12.24
N THR A 329 41.72 25.04 13.40
CA THR A 329 43.14 24.76 13.59
C THR A 329 43.42 23.32 13.98
N ASN A 330 42.39 22.60 14.44
CA ASN A 330 42.50 21.25 14.95
C ASN A 330 41.85 20.25 13.98
N TYR A 331 42.68 19.37 13.42
CA TYR A 331 42.29 18.42 12.39
C TYR A 331 42.54 16.99 12.90
N ASN A 332 41.71 16.59 13.86
CA ASN A 332 41.79 15.30 14.55
C ASN A 332 40.40 14.67 14.65
N LEU A 333 40.34 13.41 15.11
CA LEU A 333 39.10 12.79 15.56
C LEU A 333 38.84 13.17 17.01
N LEU A 334 37.61 13.62 17.30
CA LEU A 334 37.15 13.90 18.65
C LEU A 334 36.44 12.67 19.20
N GLU A 335 36.75 12.29 20.43
CA GLU A 335 36.06 11.21 21.15
C GLU A 335 34.74 11.68 21.73
N ASN A 336 33.68 10.91 21.51
CA ASN A 336 32.39 11.11 22.12
C ASN A 336 32.41 10.59 23.56
N LEU A 337 32.32 11.48 24.55
CA LEU A 337 32.47 11.10 25.96
C LEU A 337 31.31 10.26 26.51
N SER A 338 30.17 10.18 25.82
CA SER A 338 29.01 9.40 26.27
C SER A 338 29.05 7.94 25.84
N VAL A 339 29.62 7.65 24.66
CA VAL A 339 29.55 6.31 24.02
C VAL A 339 30.89 5.80 23.47
N GLY A 340 31.95 6.60 23.45
CA GLY A 340 33.28 6.22 22.97
C GLY A 340 33.42 6.13 21.44
N THR A 341 32.45 6.65 20.68
CA THR A 341 32.50 6.84 19.22
C THR A 341 33.31 8.09 18.85
N PHE A 342 33.48 8.38 17.56
CA PHE A 342 34.25 9.55 17.13
C PHE A 342 33.55 10.33 16.02
N ARG A 343 33.95 11.60 15.87
CA ARG A 343 33.66 12.40 14.68
C ARG A 343 34.89 13.21 14.27
N PRO A 344 35.02 13.64 13.00
CA PRO A 344 36.02 14.62 12.62
C PRO A 344 35.77 15.96 13.33
N ALA A 345 36.81 16.53 13.94
CA ALA A 345 36.75 17.85 14.56
C ALA A 345 36.12 18.95 13.67
N PRO A 346 36.45 19.07 12.35
CA PRO A 346 35.93 20.16 11.52
C PRO A 346 34.44 20.04 11.16
N THR A 347 33.80 18.89 11.38
CA THR A 347 32.39 18.67 11.03
C THR A 347 31.55 18.54 12.29
N ILE A 348 30.62 19.47 12.49
CA ILE A 348 29.70 19.47 13.63
C ILE A 348 28.28 19.38 13.10
N ILE A 349 27.47 18.48 13.68
CA ILE A 349 26.04 18.42 13.43
C ILE A 349 25.34 18.74 14.74
N THR A 350 24.41 19.68 14.71
CA THR A 350 23.70 20.14 15.91
C THR A 350 22.26 20.52 15.61
N ARG A 351 21.36 20.34 16.59
CA ARG A 351 19.97 20.84 16.55
C ARG A 351 19.87 22.30 17.00
N ASN A 352 20.94 22.85 17.58
CA ASN A 352 20.98 24.23 18.05
C ASN A 352 21.37 25.17 16.92
N LYS A 353 20.62 26.27 16.81
CA LYS A 353 20.96 27.35 15.89
C LYS A 353 22.34 27.93 16.26
N PRO A 354 23.32 27.88 15.35
CA PRO A 354 24.64 28.42 15.65
C PRO A 354 24.59 29.94 15.84
N TYR A 355 25.34 30.44 16.83
CA TYR A 355 25.56 31.86 17.04
C TYR A 355 26.01 32.60 15.76
N GLY A 356 25.43 33.77 15.49
CA GLY A 356 25.74 34.52 14.27
C GLY A 356 25.17 33.94 12.97
N PHE A 357 24.53 32.76 12.94
CA PHE A 357 23.88 32.22 11.73
C PHE A 357 22.82 33.18 11.18
N ALA A 358 22.05 33.84 12.05
CA ALA A 358 21.04 34.83 11.67
C ALA A 358 21.64 36.01 10.85
N ASN A 359 22.88 36.38 11.13
CA ASN A 359 23.58 37.51 10.52
C ASN A 359 24.71 37.07 9.57
N GLY A 360 24.84 35.76 9.30
CA GLY A 360 25.89 35.21 8.44
C GLY A 360 25.76 35.68 7.00
N ALA A 361 26.88 35.71 6.29
CA ALA A 361 26.90 36.09 4.88
C ALA A 361 26.09 35.07 4.05
N VAL A 362 25.30 35.59 3.10
CA VAL A 362 24.54 34.77 2.15
C VAL A 362 25.43 34.39 0.96
N PRO A 363 25.10 33.30 0.25
CA PRO A 363 25.70 32.98 -1.03
C PRO A 363 25.67 34.21 -1.97
N ASN A 364 26.78 34.49 -2.64
CA ASN A 364 26.97 35.72 -3.43
C ASN A 364 27.33 35.45 -4.90
N GLY A 365 27.29 34.20 -5.35
CA GLY A 365 27.60 33.82 -6.73
C GLY A 365 26.84 32.60 -7.21
N LEU A 366 26.89 32.36 -8.52
CA LEU A 366 26.47 31.11 -9.14
C LEU A 366 27.66 30.15 -9.25
N PHE A 367 27.38 28.85 -9.18
CA PHE A 367 28.42 27.83 -9.37
C PHE A 367 28.77 27.67 -10.84
N ASP A 368 30.07 27.67 -11.13
CA ASP A 368 30.65 27.36 -12.43
C ASP A 368 31.64 26.20 -12.28
N PRO A 369 31.38 25.01 -12.86
CA PRO A 369 32.28 23.85 -12.77
C PRO A 369 33.69 24.12 -13.30
N SER A 370 33.85 25.07 -14.23
CA SER A 370 35.16 25.43 -14.79
C SER A 370 36.14 25.97 -13.74
N ILE A 371 35.62 26.43 -12.59
CA ILE A 371 36.46 26.91 -11.49
C ILE A 371 37.27 25.80 -10.82
N PHE A 372 36.87 24.53 -10.93
CA PHE A 372 37.65 23.41 -10.39
C PHE A 372 38.67 22.84 -11.39
N ASP A 373 38.56 23.15 -12.68
CA ASP A 373 39.50 22.70 -13.73
C ASP A 373 39.93 23.86 -14.65
N ASN A 374 40.28 24.99 -14.05
CA ASN A 374 40.72 26.14 -14.82
C ASN A 374 42.16 25.94 -15.33
N THR A 375 42.36 26.05 -16.64
CA THR A 375 43.66 25.85 -17.30
C THR A 375 44.72 26.89 -16.94
N THR A 376 44.30 28.01 -16.34
CA THR A 376 45.17 29.11 -15.88
C THR A 376 45.74 28.88 -14.47
N TYR A 377 45.34 27.80 -13.81
CA TYR A 377 45.90 27.44 -12.51
C TYR A 377 47.28 26.79 -12.64
N SER A 378 48.14 27.09 -11.67
CA SER A 378 49.51 26.56 -11.60
C SER A 378 49.59 25.03 -11.55
N ASN A 379 48.58 24.37 -10.99
CA ASN A 379 48.53 22.93 -10.79
C ASN A 379 47.20 22.35 -11.31
N ARG A 380 47.28 21.25 -12.05
CA ARG A 380 46.12 20.43 -12.45
C ARG A 380 45.67 19.49 -11.33
N VAL A 381 46.64 18.95 -10.58
CA VAL A 381 46.41 18.07 -9.42
C VAL A 381 46.91 18.77 -8.17
N VAL A 382 46.16 18.65 -7.08
CA VAL A 382 46.42 19.34 -5.81
C VAL A 382 46.44 18.34 -4.66
N ASN A 383 46.87 18.80 -3.48
CA ASN A 383 46.68 18.06 -2.24
C ASN A 383 45.35 18.48 -1.62
N ASN A 384 44.49 17.52 -1.36
CA ASN A 384 43.18 17.74 -0.79
C ASN A 384 43.14 17.26 0.66
N LEU A 385 42.80 18.17 1.58
CA LEU A 385 42.45 17.86 2.96
C LEU A 385 40.97 17.53 3.02
N TYR A 386 40.57 16.37 3.56
CA TYR A 386 39.17 15.98 3.58
C TYR A 386 38.69 15.45 4.93
N SER A 387 37.43 15.65 5.26
CA SER A 387 36.77 14.94 6.35
C SER A 387 35.44 14.39 5.85
N ALA A 388 35.06 13.24 6.36
CA ALA A 388 33.75 12.65 6.06
C ALA A 388 33.13 12.13 7.33
N TYR A 389 31.82 12.31 7.46
CA TYR A 389 31.09 11.93 8.65
C TYR A 389 29.67 11.51 8.27
N VAL A 390 29.29 10.34 8.77
CA VAL A 390 27.96 9.77 8.64
C VAL A 390 27.33 9.82 10.02
N ALA A 391 26.24 10.56 10.11
CA ALA A 391 25.44 10.64 11.32
C ALA A 391 24.03 10.18 11.04
N GLN A 392 23.46 9.53 12.04
CA GLN A 392 22.06 9.19 12.04
C GLN A 392 21.29 10.19 12.90
N VAL A 393 20.27 10.77 12.29
CA VAL A 393 19.36 11.74 12.92
C VAL A 393 18.11 10.98 13.36
N ASP A 394 17.67 11.20 14.60
CA ASP A 394 16.50 10.53 15.18
C ASP A 394 15.68 11.47 16.06
N ASN A 395 14.41 11.15 16.29
CA ASN A 395 13.56 11.93 17.20
C ASN A 395 13.54 11.41 18.64
N LEU A 396 14.32 10.36 18.93
CA LEU A 396 14.50 9.74 20.24
C LEU A 396 15.89 10.07 20.81
N GLY A 397 15.96 10.38 22.11
CA GLY A 397 17.21 10.77 22.76
C GLY A 397 18.14 9.61 23.10
N SER A 398 17.65 8.36 23.07
CA SER A 398 18.50 7.17 23.11
C SER A 398 18.01 6.08 22.15
N ARG A 399 18.96 5.32 21.59
CA ARG A 399 18.72 4.12 20.79
C ARG A 399 18.99 2.89 21.62
N LEU A 400 18.17 1.87 21.44
CA LEU A 400 18.46 0.56 21.98
C LEU A 400 19.68 -0.02 21.25
N PRO A 401 20.55 -0.78 21.94
CA PRO A 401 21.57 -1.57 21.26
C PRO A 401 20.89 -2.53 20.26
N ASP A 402 21.49 -2.70 19.08
CA ASP A 402 21.06 -3.72 18.11
C ASP A 402 21.37 -5.12 18.65
N LEU A 403 20.53 -5.61 19.57
CA LEU A 403 20.56 -6.95 20.11
C LEU A 403 19.33 -7.71 19.61
N PRO A 404 19.48 -8.99 19.18
CA PRO A 404 18.33 -9.84 18.89
C PRO A 404 17.40 -9.87 20.11
N ASP A 405 16.10 -9.67 19.88
CA ASP A 405 15.01 -9.67 20.88
C ASP A 405 14.83 -8.41 21.76
N ILE A 406 15.67 -7.36 21.66
CA ILE A 406 15.36 -6.07 22.29
C ILE A 406 14.51 -5.22 21.35
N GLY A 407 13.20 -5.45 21.37
CA GLY A 407 12.24 -4.70 20.55
C GLY A 407 11.97 -3.26 21.03
N PHE A 408 11.21 -2.51 20.22
CA PHE A 408 10.71 -1.13 20.46
C PHE A 408 10.09 -0.89 21.85
N ARG A 409 9.75 -1.95 22.58
CA ARG A 409 9.21 -1.96 23.95
C ARG A 409 10.10 -1.24 24.98
N SER A 410 11.40 -1.14 24.72
CA SER A 410 12.34 -0.48 25.62
C SER A 410 12.82 0.90 25.13
N GLN A 411 12.33 1.38 23.97
CA GLN A 411 12.73 2.68 23.40
C GLN A 411 12.10 3.87 24.12
N PRO A 412 12.84 4.93 24.49
CA PRO A 412 12.31 6.06 25.25
C PRO A 412 11.15 6.80 24.55
N GLY A 413 10.50 7.72 25.27
CA GLY A 413 9.42 8.55 24.73
C GLY A 413 8.10 7.80 24.56
N ARG A 414 7.71 7.03 25.58
CA ARG A 414 6.59 6.07 25.53
C ARG A 414 5.33 6.58 26.23
N VAL A 415 4.18 6.14 25.71
CA VAL A 415 2.89 6.21 26.41
C VAL A 415 2.34 4.82 26.57
N GLU A 416 2.10 4.40 27.81
CA GLU A 416 1.59 3.07 28.14
C GLU A 416 0.27 3.21 28.91
N ILE A 417 -0.79 2.62 28.38
CA ILE A 417 -2.11 2.61 28.98
C ILE A 417 -2.55 1.16 29.14
N LYS A 418 -2.79 0.76 30.38
CA LYS A 418 -3.35 -0.55 30.74
C LYS A 418 -4.61 -0.34 31.56
N ALA A 419 -5.72 -0.89 31.09
CA ALA A 419 -7.02 -0.66 31.68
C ALA A 419 -7.92 -1.90 31.65
N LYS A 420 -8.80 -2.04 32.65
CA LYS A 420 -9.92 -3.00 32.52
C LYS A 420 -11.05 -2.41 31.69
N GLU A 421 -11.41 -1.14 31.91
CA GLU A 421 -12.35 -0.36 31.09
C GLU A 421 -11.65 0.89 30.57
N LEU A 422 -11.62 1.10 29.25
CA LEU A 422 -10.91 2.21 28.62
C LEU A 422 -11.81 3.04 27.71
N ASN A 423 -11.89 4.34 28.01
CA ASN A 423 -12.49 5.36 27.14
C ASN A 423 -11.44 6.39 26.73
N ILE A 424 -11.22 6.56 25.43
CA ILE A 424 -10.31 7.56 24.86
C ILE A 424 -10.99 8.43 23.80
N GLU A 425 -12.32 8.54 23.83
CA GLU A 425 -13.05 9.45 22.94
C GLU A 425 -12.51 10.88 23.04
N ARG A 426 -12.14 11.48 21.91
CA ARG A 426 -11.52 12.83 21.84
C ARG A 426 -10.22 12.99 22.65
N ALA A 427 -9.61 11.90 23.13
CA ALA A 427 -8.31 11.96 23.77
C ALA A 427 -7.24 12.33 22.74
N ARG A 428 -6.19 13.03 23.18
CA ARG A 428 -5.03 13.33 22.36
C ARG A 428 -3.81 12.66 22.99
N ILE A 429 -3.20 11.74 22.26
CA ILE A 429 -2.11 10.88 22.72
C ILE A 429 -0.96 11.03 21.73
N ARG A 430 0.20 11.49 22.18
CA ARG A 430 1.42 11.53 21.37
C ARG A 430 2.55 10.82 22.07
N GLY A 431 3.19 9.92 21.34
CA GLY A 431 4.44 9.28 21.72
C GLY A 431 5.50 9.61 20.67
N GLU A 432 6.73 9.83 21.13
CA GLU A 432 7.87 9.95 20.22
C GLU A 432 8.44 8.58 19.87
N GLY A 433 8.29 7.60 20.77
CA GLY A 433 8.58 6.18 20.57
C GLY A 433 7.30 5.34 20.48
N LEU A 434 7.12 4.42 21.44
CA LEU A 434 5.98 3.48 21.49
C LEU A 434 4.74 4.08 22.16
N ILE A 435 3.57 3.85 21.57
CA ILE A 435 2.28 3.96 22.26
C ILE A 435 1.69 2.56 22.43
N SER A 436 1.53 2.13 23.68
CA SER A 436 0.90 0.85 24.03
C SER A 436 -0.47 1.08 24.67
N ILE A 437 -1.51 0.48 24.10
CA ILE A 437 -2.87 0.53 24.61
C ILE A 437 -3.35 -0.90 24.83
N GLU A 438 -3.59 -1.23 26.10
CA GLU A 438 -4.08 -2.53 26.55
C GLU A 438 -5.40 -2.34 27.32
N ALA A 439 -6.47 -2.97 26.85
CA ALA A 439 -7.79 -2.84 27.46
C ALA A 439 -8.58 -4.15 27.45
N GLU A 440 -9.08 -4.60 28.61
CA GLU A 440 -10.00 -5.75 28.68
C GLU A 440 -11.41 -5.40 28.16
N ASN A 441 -11.79 -4.12 28.25
CA ASN A 441 -13.03 -3.57 27.70
C ASN A 441 -12.82 -2.16 27.15
N PHE A 442 -12.48 -2.11 25.87
CA PHE A 442 -12.37 -0.90 25.07
C PHE A 442 -13.76 -0.37 24.69
N THR A 443 -14.09 0.83 25.18
CA THR A 443 -15.41 1.44 24.96
C THR A 443 -15.44 2.33 23.72
N GLY A 444 -14.31 2.92 23.30
CA GLY A 444 -14.26 3.68 22.05
C GLY A 444 -13.13 4.71 21.99
N SER A 445 -12.87 5.16 20.76
CA SER A 445 -11.85 6.15 20.39
C SER A 445 -12.36 7.20 19.43
N ALA A 446 -13.67 7.43 19.37
CA ALA A 446 -14.26 8.37 18.42
C ALA A 446 -13.60 9.75 18.55
N LYS A 447 -13.06 10.26 17.43
CA LYS A 447 -12.34 11.55 17.34
C LYS A 447 -11.08 11.64 18.21
N ALA A 448 -10.51 10.52 18.63
CA ALA A 448 -9.20 10.50 19.25
C ALA A 448 -8.12 10.99 18.26
N ILE A 449 -6.99 11.42 18.78
CA ILE A 449 -5.78 11.67 18.00
C ILE A 449 -4.68 10.85 18.64
N VAL A 450 -4.21 9.83 17.95
CA VAL A 450 -3.06 9.03 18.36
C VAL A 450 -1.93 9.30 17.36
N ASP A 451 -0.84 9.89 17.83
CA ASP A 451 0.35 10.26 17.07
C ASP A 451 1.58 9.56 17.66
N GLY A 452 1.93 8.41 17.09
CA GLY A 452 3.17 7.72 17.40
C GLY A 452 3.61 6.87 16.21
N PRO A 453 4.93 6.77 15.95
CA PRO A 453 5.44 5.94 14.86
C PRO A 453 5.28 4.44 15.13
N HIS A 454 5.27 4.03 16.39
CA HIS A 454 5.17 2.64 16.82
C HIS A 454 3.97 2.45 17.75
N LEU A 455 3.08 1.53 17.41
CA LEU A 455 1.86 1.24 18.17
C LEU A 455 1.80 -0.22 18.61
N LYS A 456 1.29 -0.46 19.81
CA LYS A 456 0.85 -1.76 20.32
C LYS A 456 -0.60 -1.63 20.78
N LEU A 457 -1.50 -2.40 20.17
CA LEU A 457 -2.93 -2.35 20.43
C LEU A 457 -3.41 -3.74 20.85
N ASN A 458 -3.66 -3.93 22.14
CA ASN A 458 -4.24 -5.16 22.68
C ASN A 458 -5.61 -4.84 23.29
N LEU A 459 -6.64 -5.01 22.49
CA LEU A 459 -7.99 -4.56 22.81
C LEU A 459 -8.93 -5.76 22.92
N ALA A 460 -9.76 -5.74 23.95
CA ALA A 460 -10.95 -6.56 24.03
C ALA A 460 -12.16 -5.64 24.25
N THR A 461 -13.35 -6.09 23.89
CA THR A 461 -14.57 -5.30 24.07
C THR A 461 -15.69 -6.20 24.54
N THR A 462 -16.60 -5.69 25.35
CA THR A 462 -17.85 -6.39 25.70
C THR A 462 -19.02 -5.97 24.80
N LYS A 463 -18.81 -5.01 23.89
CA LYS A 463 -19.83 -4.49 22.99
C LYS A 463 -20.08 -5.45 21.83
N GLN A 464 -21.33 -5.48 21.36
CA GLN A 464 -21.71 -6.23 20.16
C GLN A 464 -21.22 -5.57 18.87
N ASN A 465 -21.02 -4.24 18.89
CA ASN A 465 -20.46 -3.50 17.76
C ASN A 465 -19.33 -2.60 18.27
N THR A 466 -18.14 -2.77 17.71
CA THR A 466 -16.98 -1.96 18.05
C THR A 466 -16.26 -1.52 16.79
N GLN A 467 -15.94 -0.23 16.73
CA GLN A 467 -15.20 0.36 15.63
C GLN A 467 -13.78 0.71 16.09
N ILE A 468 -12.80 0.20 15.36
CA ILE A 468 -11.39 0.57 15.48
C ILE A 468 -11.17 1.75 14.53
N THR A 469 -11.16 2.95 15.11
CA THR A 469 -11.01 4.20 14.37
C THR A 469 -10.25 5.25 15.17
N ASN A 470 -9.56 6.16 14.50
CA ASN A 470 -8.82 7.26 15.12
C ASN A 470 -7.69 6.82 16.08
N LEU A 471 -7.19 5.60 15.91
CA LEU A 471 -6.07 5.00 16.64
C LEU A 471 -4.79 4.99 15.84
N THR A 472 -4.87 5.00 14.50
CA THR A 472 -3.68 5.03 13.64
C THR A 472 -3.77 6.10 12.56
N ARG A 473 -2.62 6.41 11.98
CA ARG A 473 -2.44 7.31 10.83
C ARG A 473 -1.51 6.64 9.82
N VAL A 474 -1.45 7.15 8.59
CA VAL A 474 -0.55 6.60 7.57
C VAL A 474 0.92 6.91 7.90
N SER A 475 1.18 8.11 8.40
CA SER A 475 2.50 8.56 8.82
C SER A 475 2.39 9.64 9.89
N VAL A 476 3.50 9.87 10.58
CA VAL A 476 3.69 10.90 11.60
C VAL A 476 4.88 11.79 11.25
N GLU A 477 4.87 13.04 11.69
CA GLU A 477 5.93 14.01 11.39
C GLU A 477 7.13 13.77 12.31
N ARG A 478 8.22 13.21 11.77
CA ARG A 478 9.45 12.88 12.48
C ARG A 478 10.63 13.15 11.55
N LEU A 479 11.58 13.98 11.97
CA LEU A 479 12.81 14.22 11.23
C LEU A 479 13.81 13.11 11.56
N THR A 480 13.93 12.12 10.69
CA THR A 480 14.77 10.93 10.92
C THR A 480 15.41 10.45 9.62
N GLY A 481 16.59 9.84 9.73
CA GLY A 481 17.34 9.29 8.61
C GLY A 481 18.83 9.55 8.75
N GLU A 482 19.59 9.06 7.79
CA GLU A 482 21.03 9.27 7.76
C GLU A 482 21.38 10.59 7.08
N LEU A 483 22.51 11.14 7.47
CA LEU A 483 23.11 12.30 6.86
C LEU A 483 24.57 11.98 6.57
N PHE A 484 24.96 12.06 5.31
CA PHE A 484 26.34 11.90 4.92
C PHE A 484 26.92 13.27 4.59
N THR A 485 28.08 13.56 5.18
CA THR A 485 28.84 14.78 4.91
C THR A 485 30.22 14.45 4.37
N TYR A 486 30.63 15.14 3.32
CA TYR A 486 32.00 15.17 2.83
C TYR A 486 32.45 16.62 2.74
N SER A 487 33.48 16.96 3.50
CA SER A 487 34.08 18.27 3.52
C SER A 487 35.51 18.19 3.01
N SER A 488 35.93 19.17 2.21
CA SER A 488 37.20 19.19 1.50
C SER A 488 37.77 20.59 1.39
N SER A 489 39.09 20.72 1.53
CA SER A 489 39.81 21.98 1.29
C SER A 489 41.13 21.74 0.58
N TRP A 490 41.42 22.58 -0.41
CA TRP A 490 42.67 22.59 -1.14
C TRP A 490 43.02 24.01 -1.56
N THR A 491 44.27 24.23 -1.93
CA THR A 491 44.73 25.50 -2.48
C THR A 491 45.27 25.33 -3.88
N ASN A 492 45.20 26.39 -4.67
CA ASN A 492 45.85 26.50 -5.97
C ASN A 492 46.29 27.96 -6.20
N VAL A 493 47.05 28.21 -7.25
CA VAL A 493 47.47 29.56 -7.62
C VAL A 493 46.95 29.89 -9.00
N TYR A 494 46.15 30.95 -9.10
CA TYR A 494 45.75 31.53 -10.37
C TYR A 494 46.89 32.35 -10.94
N ILE A 495 47.28 32.00 -12.17
CA ILE A 495 48.29 32.69 -12.95
C ILE A 495 47.54 33.38 -14.10
N PRO A 496 47.42 34.71 -14.13
CA PRO A 496 46.78 35.40 -15.24
C PRO A 496 47.55 35.14 -16.54
N THR A 497 47.05 34.25 -17.40
CA THR A 497 47.72 33.85 -18.64
C THR A 497 47.37 34.80 -19.79
N LEU A 498 47.91 36.01 -19.76
CA LEU A 498 48.37 36.80 -20.92
C LEU A 498 49.40 37.80 -20.38
N ARG A 499 50.60 37.32 -20.11
CA ARG A 499 51.70 38.15 -19.64
C ARG A 499 52.11 39.08 -20.78
N ASP A 500 51.78 40.37 -20.69
CA ASP A 500 52.66 41.37 -21.26
C ASP A 500 54.01 41.21 -20.53
N PRO A 501 55.13 40.91 -21.21
CA PRO A 501 56.43 40.74 -20.57
C PRO A 501 56.89 41.98 -19.76
N THR A 502 56.20 43.11 -19.90
CA THR A 502 56.48 44.36 -19.19
C THR A 502 55.68 44.59 -17.90
N ASP A 503 54.64 43.79 -17.61
CA ASP A 503 53.91 43.88 -16.34
C ASP A 503 54.50 42.93 -15.29
N THR A 504 55.42 43.44 -14.47
CA THR A 504 56.00 42.73 -13.31
C THR A 504 55.21 42.92 -12.01
N ASN A 505 54.05 43.60 -12.03
CA ASN A 505 53.35 44.06 -10.82
C ASN A 505 52.00 43.37 -10.53
N SER A 506 51.51 42.50 -11.41
CA SER A 506 50.29 41.71 -11.14
C SER A 506 50.61 40.50 -10.25
N PRO A 507 50.16 40.44 -8.99
CA PRO A 507 50.50 39.36 -8.07
C PRO A 507 49.80 38.06 -8.45
N ASN A 508 50.49 36.93 -8.29
CA ASN A 508 49.85 35.62 -8.29
C ASN A 508 48.78 35.60 -7.18
N ILE A 509 47.59 35.07 -7.50
CA ILE A 509 46.49 34.99 -6.55
C ILE A 509 46.39 33.55 -6.07
N GLU A 510 46.66 33.32 -4.78
CA GLU A 510 46.35 32.04 -4.16
C GLU A 510 44.84 31.92 -3.99
N ILE A 511 44.27 30.81 -4.44
CA ILE A 511 42.87 30.47 -4.28
C ILE A 511 42.75 29.38 -3.23
N ILE A 512 42.00 29.66 -2.17
CA ILE A 512 41.63 28.71 -1.12
C ILE A 512 40.24 28.19 -1.45
N PHE A 513 40.13 26.89 -1.71
CA PHE A 513 38.87 26.22 -1.97
C PHE A 513 38.37 25.52 -0.71
N GLN A 514 37.06 25.58 -0.51
CA GLN A 514 36.32 24.76 0.44
C GLN A 514 35.09 24.17 -0.24
N LEU A 515 34.87 22.88 -0.09
CA LEU A 515 33.70 22.17 -0.59
C LEU A 515 33.06 21.36 0.53
N LEU A 516 31.79 21.63 0.81
CA LEU A 516 30.93 20.79 1.64
C LEU A 516 29.88 20.12 0.74
N MET A 517 29.90 18.79 0.69
CA MET A 517 28.87 17.95 0.07
C MET A 517 28.02 17.32 1.18
N VAL A 518 26.71 17.44 1.07
CA VAL A 518 25.75 16.86 2.03
C VAL A 518 24.72 16.02 1.28
N ASP A 519 24.75 14.71 1.50
CA ASP A 519 23.69 13.80 1.07
C ASP A 519 22.69 13.65 2.22
N ALA A 520 21.52 14.28 2.04
CA ALA A 520 20.36 14.18 2.92
C ALA A 520 19.20 13.45 2.21
N THR A 521 19.50 12.58 1.25
CA THR A 521 18.46 11.88 0.46
C THR A 521 17.69 10.85 1.28
N THR A 522 18.30 10.29 2.33
CA THR A 522 17.68 9.35 3.27
C THR A 522 16.99 10.05 4.43
N LEU A 523 17.27 11.33 4.68
CA LEU A 523 16.60 12.14 5.70
C LEU A 523 15.14 12.41 5.28
N LYS A 524 14.19 12.00 6.12
CA LYS A 524 12.74 12.17 5.91
C LYS A 524 12.14 13.04 7.00
N THR A 525 11.10 13.78 6.66
CA THR A 525 10.30 14.60 7.58
C THR A 525 9.08 13.86 8.11
N THR A 526 8.79 12.67 7.57
CA THR A 526 7.70 11.81 8.00
C THR A 526 8.15 10.37 8.13
N MET A 527 7.62 9.68 9.13
CA MET A 527 7.84 8.27 9.38
C MET A 527 6.52 7.50 9.24
N PRO A 528 6.49 6.34 8.57
CA PRO A 528 5.29 5.51 8.52
C PRO A 528 4.91 5.01 9.92
N VAL A 529 3.61 4.84 10.17
CA VAL A 529 3.13 4.24 11.42
C VAL A 529 3.09 2.72 11.27
N SER A 530 3.73 2.02 12.19
CA SER A 530 3.70 0.57 12.29
C SER A 530 2.98 0.14 13.55
N VAL A 531 2.09 -0.86 13.41
CA VAL A 531 1.41 -1.52 14.52
C VAL A 531 2.15 -2.83 14.78
N HIS A 532 2.98 -2.87 15.81
CA HIS A 532 3.76 -4.07 16.13
C HIS A 532 2.84 -5.23 16.50
N GLU A 533 1.89 -4.96 17.38
CA GLU A 533 0.90 -5.95 17.79
C GLU A 533 -0.50 -5.37 17.69
N PHE A 534 -1.37 -6.10 17.01
CA PHE A 534 -2.79 -5.84 16.97
C PHE A 534 -3.54 -7.07 17.43
N THR A 535 -4.14 -7.00 18.61
CA THR A 535 -5.10 -7.97 19.12
C THR A 535 -6.45 -7.28 19.31
N MET A 536 -7.50 -7.87 18.76
CA MET A 536 -8.87 -7.43 18.99
C MET A 536 -9.78 -8.63 19.31
N LYS A 537 -10.36 -8.63 20.50
CA LYS A 537 -11.27 -9.69 20.98
C LYS A 537 -12.68 -9.15 21.22
N GLY A 538 -13.68 -9.79 20.63
CA GLY A 538 -15.10 -9.53 20.87
C GLY A 538 -15.81 -10.77 21.39
N PRO A 539 -16.95 -10.62 22.10
CA PRO A 539 -17.78 -11.74 22.49
C PRO A 539 -18.37 -12.45 21.26
N THR A 540 -18.99 -13.61 21.48
CA THR A 540 -19.82 -14.30 20.48
C THR A 540 -20.82 -13.32 19.84
N ASN A 541 -20.99 -13.40 18.53
CA ASN A 541 -21.76 -12.48 17.67
C ASN A 541 -21.25 -11.05 17.54
N ALA A 542 -20.11 -10.70 18.15
CA ALA A 542 -19.56 -9.36 18.00
C ALA A 542 -19.22 -9.02 16.54
N HIS A 543 -19.38 -7.74 16.22
CA HIS A 543 -18.98 -7.13 14.96
C HIS A 543 -17.89 -6.10 15.22
N VAL A 544 -16.72 -6.34 14.61
CA VAL A 544 -15.58 -5.42 14.64
C VAL A 544 -15.46 -4.74 13.29
N GLN A 545 -15.50 -3.41 13.28
CA GLN A 545 -15.22 -2.61 12.10
C GLN A 545 -13.83 -1.99 12.18
N ILE A 546 -12.94 -2.34 11.26
CA ILE A 546 -11.61 -1.75 11.11
C ILE A 546 -11.71 -0.61 10.09
N ALA A 547 -11.76 0.62 10.59
CA ALA A 547 -11.89 1.82 9.75
C ALA A 547 -10.56 2.54 9.52
N ASP A 548 -9.58 2.28 10.38
CA ASP A 548 -8.23 2.83 10.29
C ASP A 548 -7.34 2.09 9.29
N GLN A 549 -6.15 2.66 9.04
CA GLN A 549 -5.07 2.01 8.30
C GLN A 549 -4.10 1.34 9.27
N LEU A 550 -4.13 0.01 9.33
CA LEU A 550 -3.27 -0.81 10.18
C LEU A 550 -2.19 -1.44 9.31
N ASN A 551 -0.92 -1.17 9.65
CA ASN A 551 0.23 -1.89 9.08
C ASN A 551 0.84 -2.76 10.18
N VAL A 552 0.44 -4.02 10.24
CA VAL A 552 0.78 -4.92 11.35
C VAL A 552 2.05 -5.70 11.05
N THR A 553 3.05 -5.64 11.94
CA THR A 553 4.38 -6.18 11.66
C THR A 553 4.75 -7.46 12.41
N ASP A 554 4.31 -7.63 13.67
CA ASP A 554 4.85 -8.69 14.54
C ASP A 554 3.77 -9.68 15.01
N VAL A 555 2.64 -9.19 15.52
CA VAL A 555 1.54 -10.03 16.04
C VAL A 555 0.18 -9.54 15.55
N PHE A 556 -0.61 -10.43 14.95
CA PHE A 556 -1.98 -10.17 14.55
C PHE A 556 -2.93 -11.22 15.13
N LEU A 557 -3.97 -10.77 15.84
CA LEU A 557 -5.07 -11.62 16.33
C LEU A 557 -6.39 -10.86 16.26
N LEU A 558 -7.35 -11.39 15.51
CA LEU A 558 -8.71 -10.86 15.43
C LEU A 558 -9.70 -11.97 15.78
N GLU A 559 -10.19 -11.93 17.02
CA GLU A 559 -11.11 -12.90 17.58
C GLU A 559 -12.52 -12.30 17.67
N THR A 560 -13.29 -12.45 16.59
CA THR A 560 -14.67 -11.97 16.46
C THR A 560 -15.40 -12.82 15.43
N GLU A 561 -16.73 -12.92 15.48
CA GLU A 561 -17.50 -13.67 14.48
C GLU A 561 -17.76 -12.87 13.21
N ARG A 562 -17.78 -11.53 13.31
CA ARG A 562 -18.05 -10.63 12.18
C ARG A 562 -16.98 -9.54 12.11
N ALA A 563 -16.42 -9.33 10.92
CA ALA A 563 -15.46 -8.27 10.66
C ALA A 563 -15.83 -7.48 9.41
N THR A 564 -15.75 -6.15 9.49
CA THR A 564 -15.82 -5.27 8.33
C THR A 564 -14.58 -4.41 8.24
N VAL A 565 -13.89 -4.45 7.11
CA VAL A 565 -12.74 -3.57 6.85
C VAL A 565 -13.19 -2.46 5.90
N THR A 566 -13.16 -1.21 6.37
CA THR A 566 -13.41 -0.03 5.54
C THR A 566 -12.15 0.81 5.33
N GLY A 567 -11.17 0.69 6.22
CA GLY A 567 -9.85 1.32 6.09
C GLY A 567 -8.89 0.43 5.30
N ALA A 568 -7.69 0.23 5.84
CA ALA A 568 -6.71 -0.69 5.26
C ALA A 568 -6.09 -1.57 6.35
N LEU A 569 -5.84 -2.83 6.04
CA LEU A 569 -5.09 -3.74 6.89
C LEU A 569 -4.01 -4.41 6.05
N ALA A 570 -2.77 -4.12 6.39
CA ALA A 570 -1.59 -4.76 5.82
C ALA A 570 -0.95 -5.67 6.87
N LEU A 571 -0.59 -6.90 6.49
CA LEU A 571 0.17 -7.83 7.33
C LEU A 571 1.56 -8.04 6.72
N ALA A 572 2.59 -7.82 7.53
CA ALA A 572 3.99 -8.02 7.14
C ALA A 572 4.34 -9.51 6.94
N PRO A 573 5.50 -9.82 6.30
CA PRO A 573 5.97 -11.20 6.18
C PRO A 573 6.03 -11.93 7.53
N GLY A 574 5.68 -13.21 7.55
CA GLY A 574 5.51 -14.02 8.76
C GLY A 574 4.11 -13.94 9.39
N LEU A 575 3.28 -12.97 9.00
CA LEU A 575 1.87 -12.88 9.41
C LEU A 575 0.94 -13.32 8.29
N ARG A 576 0.04 -14.26 8.61
CA ARG A 576 -0.94 -14.82 7.66
C ARG A 576 -2.36 -14.55 8.13
N TRP A 577 -3.28 -14.46 7.18
CA TRP A 577 -4.72 -14.50 7.47
C TRP A 577 -5.16 -15.97 7.43
N ASP A 578 -5.36 -16.60 8.60
CA ASP A 578 -5.76 -18.01 8.76
C ASP A 578 -6.38 -18.27 10.15
N ALA A 579 -6.75 -19.52 10.48
CA ALA A 579 -7.34 -19.88 11.77
C ALA A 579 -6.44 -19.59 12.99
N GLY A 580 -5.13 -19.44 12.80
CA GLY A 580 -4.22 -19.05 13.87
C GLY A 580 -4.42 -17.59 14.29
N THR A 581 -4.67 -16.70 13.32
CA THR A 581 -4.80 -15.25 13.54
C THR A 581 -6.24 -14.74 13.52
N VAL A 582 -7.16 -15.43 12.85
CA VAL A 582 -8.61 -15.13 12.80
C VAL A 582 -9.47 -16.34 13.18
N PRO A 583 -9.30 -16.92 14.39
CA PRO A 583 -9.87 -18.23 14.75
C PRO A 583 -11.41 -18.28 14.68
N SER A 584 -12.09 -17.21 15.12
CA SER A 584 -13.54 -17.22 15.32
C SER A 584 -14.34 -16.59 14.18
N LEU A 585 -13.69 -16.09 13.14
CA LEU A 585 -14.36 -15.33 12.08
C LEU A 585 -15.29 -16.19 11.22
N LEU A 586 -16.52 -15.71 11.00
CA LEU A 586 -17.55 -16.35 10.18
C LEU A 586 -18.06 -15.45 9.06
N TYR A 587 -18.10 -14.12 9.28
CA TYR A 587 -18.60 -13.15 8.31
C TYR A 587 -17.53 -12.08 8.05
N LEU A 588 -17.02 -12.03 6.82
CA LEU A 588 -16.08 -11.01 6.38
C LEU A 588 -16.73 -10.10 5.35
N THR A 589 -16.63 -8.79 5.57
CA THR A 589 -16.97 -7.77 4.55
C THR A 589 -15.78 -6.83 4.36
N ASN A 590 -15.16 -6.85 3.18
CA ASN A 590 -14.10 -5.92 2.82
C ASN A 590 -14.64 -4.83 1.91
N ASN A 591 -14.66 -3.58 2.38
CA ASN A 591 -14.92 -2.38 1.59
C ASN A 591 -13.65 -1.52 1.38
N GLY A 592 -12.54 -1.91 2.01
CA GLY A 592 -11.28 -1.17 2.05
C GLY A 592 -10.16 -1.91 1.32
N ARG A 593 -8.98 -1.98 1.94
CA ARG A 593 -7.82 -2.71 1.40
C ARG A 593 -7.32 -3.76 2.39
N LEU A 594 -7.17 -4.99 1.92
CA LEU A 594 -6.47 -6.07 2.60
C LEU A 594 -5.19 -6.38 1.80
N ASP A 595 -4.03 -6.32 2.46
CA ASP A 595 -2.73 -6.49 1.82
C ASP A 595 -1.88 -7.47 2.65
N PHE A 596 -1.56 -8.62 2.08
CA PHE A 596 -0.86 -9.69 2.77
C PHE A 596 0.40 -10.04 2.00
N ALA A 597 1.54 -10.09 2.70
CA ALA A 597 2.80 -10.47 2.08
C ALA A 597 2.86 -11.95 1.66
N GLU A 598 2.07 -12.80 2.32
CA GLU A 598 2.06 -14.26 2.14
C GLU A 598 0.69 -14.77 1.66
N ASP A 599 0.44 -16.08 1.79
CA ASP A 599 -0.84 -16.69 1.46
C ASP A 599 -1.96 -16.24 2.42
N ALA A 600 -3.15 -16.04 1.88
CA ALA A 600 -4.36 -15.77 2.64
C ALA A 600 -5.36 -16.93 2.53
N ALA A 601 -5.74 -17.49 3.68
CA ALA A 601 -6.72 -18.56 3.81
C ALA A 601 -7.97 -18.05 4.54
N PHE A 602 -9.08 -17.96 3.82
CA PHE A 602 -10.36 -17.48 4.32
C PHE A 602 -11.32 -18.65 4.48
N GLY A 603 -11.29 -19.29 5.64
CA GLY A 603 -12.16 -20.43 5.95
C GLY A 603 -11.68 -21.75 5.35
N ALA A 604 -10.74 -21.74 4.41
CA ALA A 604 -10.16 -22.94 3.79
C ALA A 604 -9.16 -23.67 4.73
N ASP A 605 -8.61 -22.94 5.69
CA ASP A 605 -7.72 -23.36 6.78
C ASP A 605 -8.40 -24.22 7.86
N ARG A 606 -9.73 -24.33 7.83
CA ARG A 606 -10.55 -24.97 8.87
C ARG A 606 -11.48 -26.04 8.25
N PRO A 607 -11.04 -27.30 8.18
CA PRO A 607 -11.80 -28.35 7.49
C PRO A 607 -13.26 -28.45 7.97
N GLY A 608 -14.19 -28.37 7.03
CA GLY A 608 -15.64 -28.48 7.28
C GLY A 608 -16.28 -27.27 7.97
N LYS A 609 -15.54 -26.16 8.15
CA LYS A 609 -16.05 -24.93 8.80
C LYS A 609 -15.84 -23.69 7.92
N PRO A 610 -16.40 -23.66 6.69
CA PRO A 610 -16.26 -22.50 5.81
C PRO A 610 -16.83 -21.23 6.47
N TYR A 611 -16.41 -20.06 5.99
CA TYR A 611 -17.06 -18.81 6.36
C TYR A 611 -18.54 -18.84 5.97
N LYS A 612 -19.39 -18.19 6.75
CA LYS A 612 -20.82 -18.05 6.44
C LYS A 612 -21.06 -17.05 5.32
N ALA A 613 -20.28 -15.96 5.29
CA ALA A 613 -20.28 -15.03 4.18
C ALA A 613 -18.89 -14.40 4.01
N PHE A 614 -18.45 -14.33 2.75
CA PHE A 614 -17.29 -13.59 2.31
C PHE A 614 -17.75 -12.57 1.27
N VAL A 615 -17.66 -11.28 1.59
CA VAL A 615 -18.08 -10.19 0.71
C VAL A 615 -16.90 -9.26 0.47
N ASN A 616 -16.44 -9.15 -0.78
CA ASN A 616 -15.40 -8.23 -1.18
C ASN A 616 -15.92 -7.17 -2.15
N ARG A 617 -15.86 -5.91 -1.71
CA ARG A 617 -16.14 -4.70 -2.49
C ARG A 617 -14.92 -3.78 -2.62
N GLY A 618 -13.89 -4.04 -1.81
CA GLY A 618 -12.60 -3.36 -1.82
C GLY A 618 -11.53 -4.12 -2.60
N SER A 619 -10.27 -4.01 -2.18
CA SER A 619 -9.15 -4.78 -2.73
C SER A 619 -8.59 -5.79 -1.74
N ILE A 620 -8.21 -6.96 -2.24
CA ILE A 620 -7.48 -8.00 -1.51
C ILE A 620 -6.27 -8.40 -2.34
N GLN A 621 -5.09 -8.35 -1.72
CA GLN A 621 -3.82 -8.72 -2.32
C GLN A 621 -3.09 -9.68 -1.39
N ALA A 622 -2.60 -10.78 -1.94
CA ALA A 622 -1.87 -11.84 -1.24
C ALA A 622 -1.03 -12.62 -2.24
N PHE A 623 -0.10 -13.48 -1.82
CA PHE A 623 0.58 -14.37 -2.76
C PHE A 623 -0.39 -15.41 -3.36
N THR A 624 -1.11 -16.12 -2.49
CA THR A 624 -2.15 -17.11 -2.83
C THR A 624 -3.45 -16.78 -2.11
N HIS A 625 -4.59 -17.11 -2.72
CA HIS A 625 -5.90 -16.98 -2.09
C HIS A 625 -6.59 -18.35 -2.01
N ALA A 626 -6.94 -18.81 -0.81
CA ALA A 626 -7.78 -19.99 -0.60
C ALA A 626 -9.04 -19.56 0.17
N ILE A 627 -10.22 -19.64 -0.45
CA ILE A 627 -11.46 -19.11 0.10
C ILE A 627 -12.52 -20.21 0.15
N ASP A 628 -12.97 -20.57 1.35
CA ASP A 628 -14.08 -21.51 1.57
C ASP A 628 -15.24 -20.77 2.27
N ALA A 629 -16.39 -20.67 1.60
CA ALA A 629 -17.55 -19.94 2.11
C ALA A 629 -18.91 -20.60 1.77
N ASP A 630 -19.94 -20.40 2.60
CA ASP A 630 -21.33 -20.70 2.21
C ASP A 630 -21.82 -19.67 1.18
N TYR A 631 -21.46 -18.39 1.35
CA TYR A 631 -21.78 -17.30 0.43
C TYR A 631 -20.53 -16.49 0.09
N PHE A 632 -20.24 -16.32 -1.21
CA PHE A 632 -19.14 -15.52 -1.74
C PHE A 632 -19.70 -14.44 -2.68
N GLU A 633 -19.35 -13.19 -2.43
CA GLU A 633 -19.61 -12.04 -3.30
C GLU A 633 -18.30 -11.30 -3.58
N ASN A 634 -18.00 -11.03 -4.84
CA ASN A 634 -16.93 -10.14 -5.23
C ASN A 634 -17.43 -9.10 -6.25
N SER A 635 -17.48 -7.85 -5.81
CA SER A 635 -17.64 -6.67 -6.67
C SER A 635 -16.39 -5.79 -6.72
N GLY A 636 -15.36 -6.16 -5.97
CA GLY A 636 -14.08 -5.46 -5.89
C GLY A 636 -12.97 -6.17 -6.66
N PHE A 637 -11.76 -6.15 -6.11
CA PHE A 637 -10.56 -6.68 -6.73
C PHE A 637 -9.90 -7.72 -5.81
N ILE A 638 -9.61 -8.91 -6.32
CA ILE A 638 -8.79 -9.93 -5.65
C ILE A 638 -7.63 -10.25 -6.59
N ALA A 639 -6.40 -10.07 -6.12
CA ALA A 639 -5.24 -10.32 -6.95
C ALA A 639 -4.11 -11.04 -6.22
N SER A 640 -3.65 -12.13 -6.82
CA SER A 640 -2.40 -12.74 -6.43
C SER A 640 -1.23 -11.85 -6.85
N THR A 641 -0.49 -11.32 -5.89
CA THR A 641 0.63 -10.39 -6.08
C THR A 641 1.82 -10.85 -5.27
N GLN A 642 3.02 -10.47 -5.71
CA GLN A 642 4.24 -11.13 -5.25
C GLN A 642 5.07 -10.21 -4.35
N HIS A 643 4.61 -9.74 -3.19
CA HIS A 643 5.26 -8.67 -2.40
C HIS A 643 6.72 -8.96 -1.99
N TYR A 644 7.69 -8.82 -2.91
CA TYR A 644 9.11 -9.02 -2.64
C TYR A 644 9.99 -8.32 -3.67
N ARG A 645 10.66 -7.26 -3.24
CA ARG A 645 11.93 -6.80 -3.81
C ARG A 645 12.87 -6.37 -2.69
N LEU A 646 13.98 -7.07 -2.56
CA LEU A 646 15.11 -6.64 -1.75
C LEU A 646 15.79 -5.49 -2.51
N LYS A 647 15.73 -4.25 -2.00
CA LYS A 647 16.61 -3.18 -2.49
C LYS A 647 17.82 -3.14 -1.56
N LEU A 648 18.93 -3.72 -2.00
CA LEU A 648 20.21 -3.42 -1.36
C LEU A 648 20.57 -1.99 -1.77
N THR A 649 20.39 -1.02 -0.88
CA THR A 649 21.07 0.27 -1.05
C THR A 649 22.53 0.07 -0.71
N ASN A 650 23.41 0.40 -1.66
CA ASN A 650 24.84 0.50 -1.40
C ASN A 650 25.09 1.72 -0.52
N PHE A 651 25.23 1.50 0.77
CA PHE A 651 26.07 2.28 1.66
C PHE A 651 26.59 1.29 2.70
N CYS A 652 27.82 1.47 3.18
CA CYS A 652 28.46 0.55 4.13
C CYS A 652 27.68 0.25 5.42
N PHE A 653 26.56 0.94 5.64
CA PHE A 653 25.79 0.97 6.87
C PHE A 653 24.29 0.67 6.70
N ASN A 654 23.74 0.46 5.48
CA ASN A 654 22.29 0.18 5.34
C ASN A 654 21.82 -0.60 4.10
N THR A 655 21.04 -1.67 4.35
CA THR A 655 20.22 -2.37 3.33
C THR A 655 18.76 -1.93 3.46
N VAL A 656 18.20 -1.16 2.51
CA VAL A 656 16.78 -0.76 2.54
C VAL A 656 15.91 -1.74 1.73
N THR A 657 15.36 -2.77 2.37
CA THR A 657 14.34 -3.61 1.72
C THR A 657 13.11 -2.79 1.33
N GLN A 658 12.72 -2.80 0.05
CA GLN A 658 11.59 -2.01 -0.46
C GLN A 658 10.61 -2.89 -1.25
N PHE A 659 9.44 -3.16 -0.66
CA PHE A 659 8.34 -3.87 -1.31
C PHE A 659 7.78 -3.04 -2.47
N THR A 660 7.82 -3.53 -3.72
CA THR A 660 7.47 -2.69 -4.89
C THR A 660 6.75 -3.37 -6.05
N ASN A 661 6.38 -4.64 -5.99
CA ASN A 661 5.69 -5.28 -7.12
C ASN A 661 4.18 -5.44 -6.90
N ASN A 662 3.44 -4.51 -7.51
CA ASN A 662 2.01 -4.63 -7.79
C ASN A 662 1.71 -5.48 -9.06
N LEU A 663 2.61 -6.38 -9.45
CA LEU A 663 2.39 -7.26 -10.60
C LEU A 663 1.73 -8.56 -10.15
N ALA A 664 0.96 -9.17 -11.05
CA ALA A 664 0.36 -10.47 -10.82
C ALA A 664 1.45 -11.52 -10.50
N SER A 665 1.13 -12.45 -9.62
CA SER A 665 1.99 -13.55 -9.21
C SER A 665 1.45 -14.88 -9.69
N ILE A 666 2.29 -15.92 -9.68
CA ILE A 666 1.90 -17.30 -10.02
C ILE A 666 1.06 -18.00 -8.93
N GLY A 667 0.85 -17.36 -7.76
CA GLY A 667 0.06 -17.96 -6.69
C GLY A 667 -1.43 -18.09 -7.08
N PRO A 668 -2.06 -19.24 -6.88
CA PRO A 668 -3.42 -19.48 -7.39
C PRO A 668 -4.50 -18.72 -6.59
N ILE A 669 -5.68 -18.61 -7.18
CA ILE A 669 -6.91 -18.19 -6.49
C ILE A 669 -7.88 -19.37 -6.51
N ILE A 670 -8.15 -19.93 -5.34
CA ILE A 670 -9.01 -21.10 -5.16
C ILE A 670 -10.21 -20.68 -4.32
N ILE A 671 -11.42 -20.83 -4.88
CA ILE A 671 -12.67 -20.43 -4.24
C ILE A 671 -13.66 -21.58 -4.25
N ASN A 672 -14.00 -22.09 -3.07
CA ASN A 672 -15.04 -23.07 -2.86
C ASN A 672 -16.23 -22.41 -2.16
N ALA A 673 -17.32 -22.19 -2.90
CA ALA A 673 -18.50 -21.51 -2.39
C ALA A 673 -19.79 -22.24 -2.73
N LYS A 674 -20.69 -22.46 -1.75
CA LYS A 674 -22.04 -22.97 -2.08
C LYS A 674 -22.75 -22.00 -3.03
N GLN A 675 -22.65 -20.70 -2.77
CA GLN A 675 -23.14 -19.67 -3.66
C GLN A 675 -22.05 -18.64 -3.93
N GLY A 676 -21.59 -18.54 -5.18
CA GLY A 676 -20.63 -17.55 -5.65
C GLY A 676 -21.27 -16.52 -6.57
N TYR A 677 -20.96 -15.24 -6.35
CA TYR A 677 -21.40 -14.13 -7.18
C TYR A 677 -20.25 -13.18 -7.50
N LEU A 678 -19.92 -13.03 -8.79
CA LEU A 678 -19.05 -11.95 -9.26
C LEU A 678 -19.88 -10.88 -9.95
N ASN A 679 -19.90 -9.68 -9.37
CA ASN A 679 -20.73 -8.56 -9.80
C ASN A 679 -19.87 -7.33 -10.03
N GLY A 680 -19.34 -7.15 -11.24
CA GLY A 680 -18.34 -6.12 -11.55
C GLY A 680 -16.93 -6.43 -11.03
N GLY A 681 -16.79 -7.50 -10.23
CA GLY A 681 -15.53 -7.85 -9.57
C GLY A 681 -14.49 -8.45 -10.50
N THR A 682 -13.22 -8.28 -10.12
CA THR A 682 -12.06 -8.82 -10.84
C THR A 682 -11.31 -9.85 -9.99
N LEU A 683 -10.92 -10.95 -10.60
CA LEU A 683 -9.92 -11.90 -10.11
C LEU A 683 -8.69 -11.84 -11.03
N LEU A 684 -7.50 -11.66 -10.46
CA LEU A 684 -6.25 -11.53 -11.21
C LEU A 684 -5.14 -12.40 -10.62
N THR A 685 -4.54 -13.26 -11.43
CA THR A 685 -3.33 -14.01 -11.08
C THR A 685 -2.59 -14.40 -12.37
N ASP A 686 -1.27 -14.65 -12.28
CA ASP A 686 -0.51 -15.35 -13.33
C ASP A 686 -0.58 -16.88 -13.16
N GLY A 687 -1.11 -17.36 -12.03
CA GLY A 687 -1.42 -18.75 -11.73
C GLY A 687 -2.84 -19.16 -12.13
N ASP A 688 -3.32 -20.26 -11.54
CA ASP A 688 -4.64 -20.81 -11.82
C ASP A 688 -5.75 -20.13 -11.01
N ILE A 689 -6.94 -20.01 -11.60
CA ILE A 689 -8.17 -19.67 -10.88
C ILE A 689 -9.09 -20.88 -10.85
N SER A 690 -9.48 -21.34 -9.66
CA SER A 690 -10.42 -22.45 -9.48
C SER A 690 -11.67 -21.99 -8.73
N LEU A 691 -12.83 -22.18 -9.35
CA LEU A 691 -14.14 -21.87 -8.77
C LEU A 691 -14.94 -23.16 -8.61
N ALA A 692 -15.29 -23.50 -7.38
CA ALA A 692 -16.01 -24.73 -7.04
C ALA A 692 -17.26 -24.45 -6.20
N GLY A 693 -18.23 -25.37 -6.24
CA GLY A 693 -19.40 -25.40 -5.35
C GLY A 693 -20.73 -25.54 -6.08
N ASP A 694 -21.82 -25.04 -5.51
CA ASP A 694 -23.17 -25.36 -6.03
C ASP A 694 -23.62 -24.41 -7.13
N THR A 695 -23.59 -23.10 -6.87
CA THR A 695 -24.15 -22.09 -7.78
C THR A 695 -23.20 -20.93 -7.98
N TRP A 696 -22.93 -20.59 -9.24
CA TRP A 696 -22.10 -19.46 -9.64
C TRP A 696 -22.84 -18.52 -10.57
N LYS A 697 -22.83 -17.23 -10.24
CA LYS A 697 -23.45 -16.16 -11.03
C LYS A 697 -22.41 -15.12 -11.42
N PHE A 698 -22.43 -14.69 -12.68
CA PHE A 698 -21.50 -13.71 -13.21
C PHE A 698 -22.22 -12.52 -13.85
N TYR A 699 -21.78 -11.32 -13.53
CA TYR A 699 -22.26 -10.09 -14.15
C TYR A 699 -21.11 -9.09 -14.24
N ASN A 700 -20.80 -8.61 -15.45
CA ASN A 700 -19.72 -7.65 -15.70
C ASN A 700 -18.36 -8.01 -15.03
N SER A 701 -18.08 -9.30 -14.86
CA SER A 701 -16.93 -9.79 -14.11
C SER A 701 -15.68 -9.94 -14.97
N LYS A 702 -14.50 -9.85 -14.35
CA LYS A 702 -13.21 -10.09 -15.02
C LYS A 702 -12.44 -11.20 -14.34
N ILE A 703 -12.03 -12.21 -15.10
CA ILE A 703 -11.19 -13.31 -14.62
C ILE A 703 -9.95 -13.33 -15.50
N ASN A 704 -8.79 -13.06 -14.90
CA ASN A 704 -7.51 -13.03 -15.59
C ASN A 704 -6.61 -14.10 -14.99
N ALA A 705 -6.40 -15.20 -15.72
CA ALA A 705 -5.59 -16.34 -15.32
C ALA A 705 -4.79 -16.90 -16.51
N PRO A 706 -3.65 -16.29 -16.90
CA PRO A 706 -2.82 -16.78 -17.99
C PRO A 706 -2.34 -18.23 -17.83
N ALA A 707 -2.35 -18.81 -16.63
CA ALA A 707 -2.32 -20.26 -16.48
C ALA A 707 -3.69 -20.84 -16.88
N GLY A 708 -4.51 -21.34 -15.97
CA GLY A 708 -5.81 -21.94 -16.32
C GLY A 708 -6.99 -21.44 -15.48
N ILE A 709 -8.19 -21.68 -16.00
CA ILE A 709 -9.45 -21.49 -15.27
C ILE A 709 -10.12 -22.85 -15.07
N GLN A 710 -10.41 -23.20 -13.83
CA GLN A 710 -11.09 -24.45 -13.46
C GLN A 710 -12.46 -24.15 -12.85
N LEU A 711 -13.49 -24.83 -13.33
CA LEU A 711 -14.87 -24.66 -12.90
C LEU A 711 -15.45 -26.01 -12.51
N SER A 712 -15.71 -26.18 -11.21
CA SER A 712 -16.30 -27.37 -10.61
C SER A 712 -17.64 -27.03 -9.97
N VAL A 713 -18.64 -26.75 -10.81
CA VAL A 713 -19.97 -26.30 -10.39
C VAL A 713 -20.98 -27.46 -10.46
N SER A 714 -21.70 -27.71 -9.36
CA SER A 714 -22.56 -28.89 -9.23
C SER A 714 -24.03 -28.66 -9.59
N LYS A 715 -24.56 -27.43 -9.47
CA LYS A 715 -25.99 -27.12 -9.75
C LYS A 715 -26.16 -26.15 -10.90
N THR A 716 -25.74 -24.89 -10.75
CA THR A 716 -26.05 -23.83 -11.73
C THR A 716 -24.87 -22.90 -11.95
N ILE A 717 -24.53 -22.65 -13.21
CA ILE A 717 -23.58 -21.62 -13.63
C ILE A 717 -24.29 -20.73 -14.66
N THR A 718 -24.39 -19.43 -14.38
CA THR A 718 -25.15 -18.52 -15.24
C THR A 718 -24.57 -17.12 -15.25
N ASP A 719 -24.79 -16.41 -16.33
CA ASP A 719 -24.62 -14.96 -16.36
C ASP A 719 -25.96 -14.22 -16.53
N ALA A 720 -25.91 -12.89 -16.69
CA ALA A 720 -27.10 -12.05 -16.82
C ALA A 720 -27.70 -12.02 -18.24
N GLY A 721 -27.09 -12.66 -19.24
CA GLY A 721 -27.59 -12.67 -20.63
C GLY A 721 -27.63 -11.30 -21.34
N LEU A 722 -26.95 -10.27 -20.81
CA LEU A 722 -26.89 -8.92 -21.38
C LEU A 722 -25.47 -8.60 -21.87
N ILE A 723 -25.28 -8.42 -23.19
CA ILE A 723 -23.95 -8.13 -23.78
C ILE A 723 -23.39 -6.73 -23.47
N THR A 724 -24.20 -5.79 -23.00
CA THR A 724 -23.75 -4.44 -22.63
C THR A 724 -22.89 -4.42 -21.36
N MET A 725 -22.92 -5.49 -20.58
CA MET A 725 -22.20 -5.66 -19.30
C MET A 725 -21.61 -7.08 -19.22
N GLU A 726 -20.81 -7.41 -20.23
CA GLU A 726 -20.25 -8.74 -20.47
C GLU A 726 -19.18 -9.16 -19.44
N ASN A 727 -19.13 -10.46 -19.12
CA ASN A 727 -18.01 -11.06 -18.41
C ASN A 727 -16.81 -11.33 -19.34
N GLN A 728 -15.60 -11.04 -18.88
CA GLN A 728 -14.36 -11.24 -19.63
C GLN A 728 -13.44 -12.21 -18.92
N TRP A 729 -13.17 -13.36 -19.54
CA TRP A 729 -12.28 -14.38 -19.00
C TRP A 729 -11.06 -14.53 -19.90
N ASN A 730 -9.87 -14.25 -19.38
CA ASN A 730 -8.60 -14.37 -20.09
C ASN A 730 -7.82 -15.57 -19.55
N THR A 731 -7.42 -16.48 -20.44
CA THR A 731 -6.66 -17.70 -20.10
C THR A 731 -5.56 -17.99 -21.11
N GLY A 732 -4.48 -18.64 -20.67
CA GLY A 732 -3.40 -19.11 -21.54
C GLY A 732 -3.21 -20.63 -21.59
N ARG A 733 -3.81 -21.38 -20.66
CA ARG A 733 -3.84 -22.86 -20.61
C ARG A 733 -5.26 -23.42 -20.62
N GLY A 734 -6.23 -22.58 -20.98
CA GLY A 734 -7.59 -22.96 -21.29
C GLY A 734 -8.54 -22.97 -20.09
N VAL A 735 -9.73 -23.53 -20.31
CA VAL A 735 -10.83 -23.56 -19.34
C VAL A 735 -11.32 -24.99 -19.16
N GLN A 736 -11.44 -25.42 -17.91
CA GLN A 736 -11.83 -26.76 -17.51
C GLN A 736 -13.18 -26.72 -16.81
N LEU A 737 -14.28 -26.94 -17.54
CA LEU A 737 -15.62 -27.04 -16.98
C LEU A 737 -15.98 -28.52 -16.78
N LEU A 738 -15.79 -29.02 -15.55
CA LEU A 738 -15.80 -30.46 -15.23
C LEU A 738 -17.18 -30.98 -14.78
N GLY A 739 -18.15 -30.10 -14.51
CA GLY A 739 -19.46 -30.46 -13.94
C GLY A 739 -20.64 -30.31 -14.91
N ALA A 740 -21.69 -31.11 -14.73
CA ALA A 740 -22.93 -31.04 -15.48
C ALA A 740 -23.93 -30.01 -14.90
N ALA A 741 -23.45 -28.79 -14.64
CA ALA A 741 -24.30 -27.70 -14.17
C ALA A 741 -25.36 -27.31 -15.20
N SER A 742 -26.44 -26.67 -14.73
CA SER A 742 -27.45 -26.02 -15.55
C SER A 742 -27.13 -24.52 -15.71
N GLY A 743 -27.82 -23.80 -16.60
CA GLY A 743 -27.62 -22.38 -16.88
C GLY A 743 -26.78 -22.13 -18.13
N ASP A 744 -26.55 -20.86 -18.47
CA ASP A 744 -25.83 -20.44 -19.68
C ASP A 744 -24.90 -19.25 -19.41
N LEU A 745 -23.88 -19.12 -20.25
CA LEU A 745 -22.83 -18.09 -20.22
C LEU A 745 -22.90 -17.21 -21.49
N LEU A 746 -24.10 -16.89 -21.97
CA LEU A 746 -24.33 -16.17 -23.24
C LEU A 746 -23.84 -14.71 -23.24
N ALA A 747 -23.63 -14.10 -22.08
CA ALA A 747 -23.00 -12.80 -21.91
C ALA A 747 -21.55 -12.89 -21.40
N THR A 748 -20.86 -14.00 -21.69
CA THR A 748 -19.47 -14.23 -21.31
C THR A 748 -18.60 -14.43 -22.54
N THR A 749 -17.46 -13.73 -22.60
CA THR A 749 -16.39 -13.98 -23.55
C THR A 749 -15.22 -14.68 -22.87
N ILE A 750 -14.81 -15.82 -23.43
CA ILE A 750 -13.53 -16.46 -23.13
C ILE A 750 -12.52 -16.03 -24.20
N HIS A 751 -11.47 -15.35 -23.76
CA HIS A 751 -10.28 -15.04 -24.54
C HIS A 751 -9.20 -16.08 -24.20
N SER A 752 -9.03 -17.06 -25.08
CA SER A 752 -7.98 -18.07 -24.97
C SER A 752 -6.78 -17.67 -25.83
N VAL A 753 -5.66 -17.37 -25.18
CA VAL A 753 -4.44 -16.88 -25.86
C VAL A 753 -3.32 -17.88 -25.68
N ALA A 754 -2.93 -18.55 -26.76
CA ALA A 754 -1.82 -19.49 -26.74
C ALA A 754 -0.49 -18.74 -26.98
N ARG A 755 0.54 -19.08 -26.19
CA ARG A 755 1.91 -18.67 -26.51
C ARG A 755 2.46 -19.52 -27.66
N PRO A 756 3.48 -19.03 -28.39
CA PRO A 756 4.11 -19.82 -29.43
C PRO A 756 4.59 -21.18 -28.92
N PHE A 757 4.29 -22.23 -29.67
CA PHE A 757 4.63 -23.63 -29.42
C PHE A 757 3.93 -24.27 -28.20
N GLU A 758 2.94 -23.62 -27.60
CA GLU A 758 2.14 -24.19 -26.51
C GLU A 758 0.86 -24.88 -27.00
N ALA A 759 0.41 -25.86 -26.20
CA ALA A 759 -0.90 -26.47 -26.31
C ALA A 759 -1.82 -25.91 -25.22
N VAL A 760 -3.05 -25.56 -25.59
CA VAL A 760 -4.06 -24.99 -24.71
C VAL A 760 -5.26 -25.93 -24.64
N ASP A 761 -5.46 -26.54 -23.48
CA ASP A 761 -6.48 -27.57 -23.29
C ASP A 761 -7.78 -26.99 -22.70
N HIS A 762 -8.89 -27.31 -23.32
CA HIS A 762 -10.24 -26.93 -22.92
C HIS A 762 -11.10 -28.17 -22.67
N VAL A 763 -11.91 -28.13 -21.61
CA VAL A 763 -12.91 -29.17 -21.31
C VAL A 763 -14.27 -28.51 -21.10
N TRP A 764 -15.30 -29.08 -21.74
CA TRP A 764 -16.67 -28.55 -21.68
C TRP A 764 -17.73 -29.63 -21.39
N ALA A 765 -18.90 -29.21 -20.91
CA ALA A 765 -19.91 -30.10 -20.31
C ALA A 765 -21.35 -29.96 -20.85
N SER A 766 -21.57 -29.25 -21.96
CA SER A 766 -22.90 -29.16 -22.58
C SER A 766 -23.37 -30.52 -23.07
N ARG A 767 -24.68 -30.80 -23.01
CA ARG A 767 -25.27 -32.01 -23.61
C ARG A 767 -25.35 -31.85 -25.12
N ASP A 768 -25.03 -32.91 -25.88
CA ASP A 768 -25.28 -32.91 -27.34
C ASP A 768 -26.78 -32.95 -27.63
N LEU A 769 -27.32 -31.83 -28.11
CA LEU A 769 -28.72 -31.65 -28.51
C LEU A 769 -28.86 -31.44 -30.03
N GLY A 770 -27.78 -31.62 -30.80
CA GLY A 770 -27.77 -31.46 -32.25
C GLY A 770 -27.75 -30.01 -32.76
N ALA A 771 -27.80 -29.86 -34.09
CA ALA A 771 -27.65 -28.60 -34.83
C ALA A 771 -28.98 -27.91 -35.22
N THR A 772 -30.11 -28.56 -35.02
CA THR A 772 -31.43 -28.08 -35.49
C THR A 772 -32.32 -27.57 -34.37
N ASN A 773 -31.85 -27.64 -33.12
CA ASN A 773 -32.61 -27.29 -31.95
C ASN A 773 -32.06 -26.01 -31.31
N SER A 774 -32.73 -24.87 -31.52
CA SER A 774 -32.36 -23.59 -30.89
C SER A 774 -32.46 -23.63 -29.36
N SER A 775 -33.21 -24.59 -28.78
CA SER A 775 -33.23 -24.82 -27.34
C SER A 775 -31.90 -25.35 -26.79
N ALA A 776 -30.97 -25.76 -27.66
CA ALA A 776 -29.65 -26.23 -27.26
C ALA A 776 -28.77 -25.14 -26.63
N PHE A 777 -29.12 -23.88 -26.84
CA PHE A 777 -28.47 -22.70 -26.25
C PHE A 777 -29.13 -22.23 -24.94
N LYS A 778 -30.11 -22.98 -24.43
CA LYS A 778 -30.87 -22.63 -23.23
C LYS A 778 -30.69 -23.71 -22.16
N ASN A 779 -30.22 -23.28 -21.00
CA ASN A 779 -29.94 -24.11 -19.83
C ASN A 779 -29.03 -25.31 -20.15
N ASN A 780 -28.01 -25.09 -20.99
CA ASN A 780 -27.13 -26.15 -21.50
C ASN A 780 -25.66 -25.69 -21.59
N LEU A 781 -25.25 -24.76 -20.73
CA LEU A 781 -23.87 -24.27 -20.64
C LEU A 781 -23.40 -23.63 -21.95
N ALA A 782 -24.30 -22.98 -22.67
CA ALA A 782 -23.95 -22.30 -23.91
C ALA A 782 -23.12 -21.04 -23.61
N LEU A 783 -22.06 -20.82 -24.38
CA LEU A 783 -21.14 -19.70 -24.22
C LEU A 783 -21.48 -18.57 -25.19
N GLY A 784 -21.35 -17.32 -24.75
CA GLY A 784 -21.57 -16.14 -25.59
C GLY A 784 -20.53 -16.00 -26.69
N ARG A 785 -19.25 -15.98 -26.32
CA ARG A 785 -18.17 -15.86 -27.30
C ARG A 785 -16.92 -16.60 -26.89
N LEU A 786 -16.31 -17.29 -27.84
CA LEU A 786 -15.01 -17.92 -27.71
C LEU A 786 -14.04 -17.26 -28.68
N ILE A 787 -13.01 -16.60 -28.16
CA ILE A 787 -11.91 -16.06 -28.96
C ILE A 787 -10.70 -16.97 -28.79
N LEU A 788 -10.20 -17.50 -29.91
CA LEU A 788 -8.95 -18.24 -29.98
C LEU A 788 -7.92 -17.38 -30.70
N ASN A 789 -6.76 -17.18 -30.07
CA ASN A 789 -5.69 -16.36 -30.65
C ASN A 789 -4.31 -16.94 -30.32
N GLY A 790 -3.49 -17.14 -31.34
CA GLY A 790 -2.12 -17.59 -31.16
C GLY A 790 -1.33 -17.65 -32.46
N THR A 791 -0.08 -18.09 -32.33
CA THR A 791 0.87 -18.27 -33.42
C THR A 791 1.62 -19.57 -33.18
N ASN A 792 1.68 -20.49 -34.15
CA ASN A 792 2.36 -21.78 -34.02
C ASN A 792 1.97 -22.53 -32.73
N CYS A 793 0.68 -22.72 -32.49
CA CYS A 793 0.15 -23.25 -31.23
C CYS A 793 -0.95 -24.27 -31.52
N ILE A 794 -1.42 -24.99 -30.50
CA ILE A 794 -2.58 -25.87 -30.68
C ILE A 794 -3.62 -25.66 -29.59
N PHE A 795 -4.87 -25.45 -29.97
CA PHE A 795 -6.01 -25.47 -29.05
C PHE A 795 -6.65 -26.84 -29.09
N ARG A 796 -6.89 -27.44 -27.93
CA ARG A 796 -7.46 -28.79 -27.80
C ARG A 796 -8.75 -28.73 -27.02
N PHE A 797 -9.79 -29.36 -27.52
CA PHE A 797 -11.08 -29.45 -26.82
C PHE A 797 -11.45 -30.91 -26.57
N ALA A 798 -11.84 -31.19 -25.34
CA ALA A 798 -12.29 -32.49 -24.93
C ALA A 798 -13.63 -32.42 -24.17
N PRO A 799 -14.43 -33.48 -24.22
CA PRO A 799 -15.61 -33.58 -23.38
C PRO A 799 -15.23 -33.81 -21.92
N SER A 800 -16.01 -33.25 -20.99
CA SER A 800 -15.91 -33.59 -19.56
C SER A 800 -16.29 -35.04 -19.26
N GLU A 801 -17.18 -35.62 -20.07
CA GLU A 801 -17.57 -37.02 -20.06
C GLU A 801 -18.19 -37.41 -21.42
N ASN A 802 -18.37 -38.70 -21.71
CA ASN A 802 -18.93 -39.14 -22.99
C ASN A 802 -20.30 -38.49 -23.28
N GLY A 803 -20.50 -38.02 -24.51
CA GLY A 803 -21.75 -37.37 -24.95
C GLY A 803 -21.82 -35.86 -24.66
N ARG A 804 -20.70 -35.25 -24.24
CA ARG A 804 -20.60 -33.80 -24.04
C ARG A 804 -20.01 -33.08 -25.24
N VAL A 805 -20.49 -31.85 -25.48
CA VAL A 805 -20.11 -30.97 -26.59
C VAL A 805 -19.97 -29.53 -26.08
N MET A 806 -19.74 -28.58 -26.99
CA MET A 806 -19.74 -27.15 -26.69
C MET A 806 -20.71 -26.40 -27.62
N TYR A 807 -21.52 -25.50 -27.07
CA TYR A 807 -22.35 -24.55 -27.81
C TYR A 807 -21.81 -23.13 -27.61
N VAL A 808 -21.57 -22.40 -28.69
CA VAL A 808 -21.02 -21.02 -28.66
C VAL A 808 -21.84 -20.12 -29.57
N ASP A 809 -22.32 -18.98 -29.09
CA ASP A 809 -23.08 -18.03 -29.92
C ASP A 809 -22.16 -17.43 -31.00
N MET A 810 -20.94 -17.01 -30.64
CA MET A 810 -19.95 -16.48 -31.58
C MET A 810 -18.57 -17.15 -31.40
N LEU A 811 -18.09 -17.88 -32.41
CA LEU A 811 -16.71 -18.35 -32.50
C LEU A 811 -15.84 -17.28 -33.17
N ASP A 812 -14.69 -16.95 -32.62
CA ASP A 812 -13.85 -15.87 -33.13
C ASP A 812 -12.40 -16.35 -33.22
N LEU A 813 -11.91 -16.49 -34.45
CA LEU A 813 -10.64 -17.09 -34.78
C LEU A 813 -9.67 -16.00 -35.23
N ARG A 814 -8.60 -15.79 -34.47
CA ARG A 814 -7.70 -14.64 -34.66
C ARG A 814 -6.23 -15.03 -34.70
N GLY A 815 -5.46 -14.14 -35.31
CA GLY A 815 -4.01 -14.23 -35.34
C GLY A 815 -3.50 -15.24 -36.36
N PRO A 816 -2.17 -15.43 -36.43
CA PRO A 816 -1.53 -16.23 -37.47
C PRO A 816 -1.92 -17.71 -37.45
N ALA A 817 -2.43 -18.25 -36.34
CA ALA A 817 -2.89 -19.64 -36.27
C ALA A 817 -4.19 -19.93 -37.04
N PHE A 818 -4.91 -18.91 -37.52
CA PHE A 818 -6.24 -19.08 -38.10
C PHE A 818 -6.45 -18.27 -39.38
N THR A 819 -5.44 -18.19 -40.26
CA THR A 819 -5.53 -17.43 -41.51
C THR A 819 -6.16 -18.19 -42.69
N SER A 820 -6.30 -19.51 -42.58
CA SER A 820 -6.91 -20.38 -43.59
C SER A 820 -7.59 -21.60 -42.97
N LEU A 821 -8.43 -22.31 -43.74
CA LEU A 821 -9.04 -23.58 -43.30
C LEU A 821 -7.99 -24.66 -42.95
N GLN A 822 -6.83 -24.63 -43.61
CA GLN A 822 -5.74 -25.56 -43.29
C GLN A 822 -5.10 -25.19 -41.95
N ASP A 823 -4.88 -23.90 -41.68
CA ASP A 823 -4.36 -23.45 -40.38
C ASP A 823 -5.30 -23.84 -39.24
N ILE A 824 -6.62 -23.77 -39.45
CA ILE A 824 -7.60 -24.26 -38.47
C ILE A 824 -7.38 -25.75 -38.19
N LYS A 825 -7.21 -26.60 -39.21
CA LYS A 825 -6.96 -28.04 -39.03
C LYS A 825 -5.64 -28.33 -38.33
N ASP A 826 -4.62 -27.51 -38.55
CA ASP A 826 -3.30 -27.70 -37.99
C ASP A 826 -3.20 -27.20 -36.54
N ASN A 827 -3.98 -26.17 -36.17
CA ASN A 827 -3.89 -25.49 -34.88
C ASN A 827 -5.12 -25.71 -33.95
N LEU A 828 -6.18 -26.40 -34.41
CA LEU A 828 -7.34 -26.78 -33.60
C LEU A 828 -7.55 -28.30 -33.63
N TYR A 829 -7.61 -28.91 -32.46
CA TYR A 829 -7.89 -30.34 -32.30
C TYR A 829 -9.12 -30.56 -31.42
N LEU A 830 -10.11 -31.30 -31.94
CA LEU A 830 -11.25 -31.76 -31.17
C LEU A 830 -11.09 -33.26 -30.90
N ALA A 831 -11.31 -33.67 -29.65
CA ALA A 831 -11.27 -35.06 -29.24
C ALA A 831 -12.33 -35.91 -29.96
N PRO A 832 -12.18 -37.25 -30.00
CA PRO A 832 -13.10 -38.14 -30.73
C PRO A 832 -14.58 -37.89 -30.43
N GLY A 833 -15.34 -37.56 -31.48
CA GLY A 833 -16.78 -37.32 -31.39
C GLY A 833 -17.19 -36.01 -30.70
N PHE A 834 -16.23 -35.19 -30.26
CA PHE A 834 -16.50 -33.87 -29.71
C PHE A 834 -16.88 -32.88 -30.83
N LYS A 835 -17.90 -32.06 -30.56
CA LYS A 835 -18.38 -31.06 -31.51
C LYS A 835 -18.40 -29.69 -30.87
N ILE A 836 -18.03 -28.69 -31.65
CA ILE A 836 -18.31 -27.29 -31.33
C ILE A 836 -19.46 -26.84 -32.24
N TYR A 837 -20.62 -26.67 -31.64
CA TYR A 837 -21.78 -26.06 -32.25
C TYR A 837 -21.66 -24.55 -32.13
N PHE A 838 -21.68 -23.82 -33.24
CA PHE A 838 -21.55 -22.37 -33.23
C PHE A 838 -22.73 -21.68 -33.92
N GLY A 839 -23.15 -20.53 -33.39
CA GLY A 839 -24.17 -19.68 -34.02
C GLY A 839 -23.61 -18.96 -35.23
N ASP A 840 -22.45 -18.33 -35.08
CA ASP A 840 -21.74 -17.63 -36.15
C ASP A 840 -20.22 -17.62 -35.88
N VAL A 841 -19.42 -17.29 -36.90
CA VAL A 841 -17.96 -17.21 -36.82
C VAL A 841 -17.42 -15.87 -37.32
N ARG A 842 -16.40 -15.36 -36.64
CA ARG A 842 -15.54 -14.28 -37.12
C ARG A 842 -14.17 -14.84 -37.47
N GLY A 843 -13.88 -14.94 -38.76
CA GLY A 843 -12.56 -15.28 -39.28
C GLY A 843 -11.68 -14.05 -39.50
N SER A 844 -10.37 -14.26 -39.58
CA SER A 844 -9.42 -13.22 -40.02
C SER A 844 -9.39 -13.02 -41.54
N ASP A 845 -10.04 -13.91 -42.29
CA ASP A 845 -10.14 -13.93 -43.75
C ASP A 845 -11.59 -14.29 -44.16
N THR A 846 -12.05 -13.77 -45.30
CA THR A 846 -13.43 -13.99 -45.80
C THR A 846 -13.74 -15.44 -46.17
N SER A 847 -12.71 -16.27 -46.40
CA SER A 847 -12.86 -17.72 -46.63
C SER A 847 -13.25 -18.50 -45.37
N ILE A 848 -13.11 -17.89 -44.19
CA ILE A 848 -13.49 -18.48 -42.90
C ILE A 848 -14.85 -17.87 -42.50
N ASN A 849 -15.92 -18.56 -42.88
CA ASN A 849 -17.31 -18.18 -42.66
C ASN A 849 -18.12 -19.38 -42.15
N ALA A 850 -19.39 -19.16 -41.83
CA ALA A 850 -20.20 -20.18 -41.16
C ALA A 850 -20.41 -21.42 -42.04
N GLU A 851 -20.61 -21.23 -43.35
CA GLU A 851 -20.76 -22.27 -44.36
C GLU A 851 -19.48 -23.08 -44.51
N SER A 852 -18.32 -22.43 -44.63
CA SER A 852 -17.04 -23.11 -44.86
C SER A 852 -16.56 -23.91 -43.65
N LEU A 853 -16.99 -23.53 -42.43
CA LEU A 853 -16.71 -24.29 -41.21
C LEU A 853 -17.77 -25.36 -40.89
N ASN A 854 -18.95 -25.32 -41.51
CA ASN A 854 -20.01 -26.26 -41.22
C ASN A 854 -19.64 -27.69 -41.68
N GLY A 855 -19.50 -28.61 -40.72
CA GLY A 855 -19.10 -29.99 -40.97
C GLY A 855 -17.59 -30.19 -41.13
N LEU A 856 -16.79 -29.13 -40.97
CA LEU A 856 -15.34 -29.21 -41.05
C LEU A 856 -14.79 -30.15 -39.98
N GLN A 857 -14.07 -31.18 -40.42
CA GLN A 857 -13.38 -32.12 -39.53
C GLN A 857 -12.06 -31.50 -39.05
N VAL A 858 -11.87 -31.49 -37.73
CA VAL A 858 -10.70 -30.93 -37.03
C VAL A 858 -10.30 -31.89 -35.91
N GLY A 859 -9.10 -32.46 -36.01
CA GLY A 859 -8.73 -33.63 -35.20
C GLY A 859 -9.69 -34.80 -35.44
N ASP A 860 -10.28 -35.33 -34.37
CA ASP A 860 -11.21 -36.46 -34.41
C ASP A 860 -12.68 -36.03 -34.17
N GLY A 861 -12.96 -34.72 -34.29
CA GLY A 861 -14.28 -34.11 -34.11
C GLY A 861 -14.65 -33.15 -35.24
N SER A 862 -15.71 -32.36 -35.05
CA SER A 862 -16.22 -31.46 -36.09
C SER A 862 -16.75 -30.13 -35.58
N LEU A 863 -16.56 -29.08 -36.37
CA LEU A 863 -17.29 -27.81 -36.22
C LEU A 863 -18.66 -27.92 -36.90
N VAL A 864 -19.72 -27.43 -36.25
CA VAL A 864 -21.10 -27.54 -36.78
C VAL A 864 -21.83 -26.22 -36.62
N TRP A 865 -22.31 -25.67 -37.73
CA TRP A 865 -23.07 -24.42 -37.72
C TRP A 865 -24.54 -24.67 -37.35
N VAL A 866 -25.04 -23.91 -36.38
CA VAL A 866 -26.45 -23.96 -35.95
C VAL A 866 -27.24 -22.83 -36.62
N ARG A 867 -27.48 -22.96 -37.92
CA ARG A 867 -28.19 -21.94 -38.73
C ARG A 867 -29.57 -21.51 -38.20
N THR A 868 -30.23 -22.36 -37.42
CA THR A 868 -31.55 -22.10 -36.80
C THR A 868 -31.48 -21.27 -35.52
N TYR A 869 -30.28 -21.07 -34.97
CA TYR A 869 -30.07 -20.29 -33.77
C TYR A 869 -29.69 -18.85 -34.11
N ALA A 870 -30.45 -17.90 -33.57
CA ALA A 870 -30.20 -16.48 -33.70
C ALA A 870 -29.91 -15.88 -32.31
N GLY A 871 -28.64 -15.85 -31.95
CA GLY A 871 -28.19 -15.40 -30.63
C GLY A 871 -28.13 -13.88 -30.48
N ILE A 872 -27.66 -13.46 -29.31
CA ILE A 872 -27.45 -12.04 -29.00
C ILE A 872 -26.27 -11.46 -29.80
N ARG A 873 -25.31 -12.31 -30.22
CA ARG A 873 -24.16 -11.94 -31.07
C ARG A 873 -24.30 -12.40 -32.52
N SER A 874 -24.85 -13.59 -32.73
CA SER A 874 -25.02 -14.18 -34.07
C SER A 874 -26.31 -13.79 -34.76
N GLY A 875 -27.27 -13.14 -34.11
CA GLY A 875 -28.54 -12.78 -34.76
C GLY A 875 -28.51 -11.43 -35.47
N VAL A 876 -29.43 -11.25 -36.42
CA VAL A 876 -29.80 -9.97 -37.04
C VAL A 876 -31.33 -9.85 -37.13
N ASP A 877 -31.86 -8.63 -37.03
CA ASP A 877 -33.29 -8.37 -37.22
C ASP A 877 -33.54 -8.08 -38.70
N VAL A 878 -34.46 -8.83 -39.31
CA VAL A 878 -34.77 -8.74 -40.74
C VAL A 878 -36.23 -8.35 -40.91
N PRO A 879 -36.55 -7.35 -41.74
CA PRO A 879 -37.94 -6.98 -42.02
C PRO A 879 -38.68 -8.09 -42.77
N VAL A 880 -39.98 -8.21 -42.50
CA VAL A 880 -40.88 -9.11 -43.24
C VAL A 880 -41.71 -8.26 -44.20
N ARG A 881 -41.82 -8.67 -45.47
CA ARG A 881 -42.50 -7.85 -46.49
C ARG A 881 -43.97 -7.67 -46.17
N GLY A 882 -44.45 -6.44 -46.34
CA GLY A 882 -45.86 -6.09 -46.12
C GLY A 882 -46.32 -6.11 -44.66
N GLU A 883 -45.43 -6.46 -43.73
CA GLU A 883 -45.71 -6.45 -42.29
C GLU A 883 -44.85 -5.38 -41.60
N ASN A 884 -45.43 -4.60 -40.68
CA ASN A 884 -44.67 -3.66 -39.86
C ASN A 884 -43.98 -4.37 -38.67
N ARG A 885 -43.27 -5.46 -38.95
CA ARG A 885 -42.52 -6.27 -37.97
C ARG A 885 -41.20 -6.78 -38.55
N THR A 886 -40.27 -7.12 -37.67
CA THR A 886 -39.03 -7.84 -37.99
C THR A 886 -39.05 -9.23 -37.36
N ILE A 887 -38.26 -10.15 -37.92
CA ILE A 887 -37.90 -11.43 -37.30
C ILE A 887 -36.41 -11.46 -36.97
N ARG A 888 -36.06 -12.16 -35.89
CA ARG A 888 -34.67 -12.39 -35.49
C ARG A 888 -34.18 -13.68 -36.15
N VAL A 889 -33.19 -13.56 -37.03
CA VAL A 889 -32.60 -14.69 -37.77
C VAL A 889 -31.09 -14.73 -37.54
N ASN A 890 -30.45 -15.85 -37.89
CA ASN A 890 -29.01 -15.95 -37.84
C ASN A 890 -28.37 -14.98 -38.88
N GLY A 891 -27.34 -14.25 -38.48
CA GLY A 891 -26.65 -13.23 -39.27
C GLY A 891 -25.95 -13.83 -40.48
N ALA A 892 -25.12 -14.85 -40.28
CA ALA A 892 -24.49 -15.56 -41.38
C ALA A 892 -25.52 -16.17 -42.34
N LEU A 893 -26.65 -16.67 -41.84
CA LEU A 893 -27.72 -17.15 -42.71
C LEU A 893 -28.31 -16.01 -43.55
N ARG A 894 -28.61 -14.85 -42.94
CA ARG A 894 -29.10 -13.66 -43.66
C ARG A 894 -28.12 -13.15 -44.70
N GLU A 895 -26.82 -13.28 -44.45
CA GLU A 895 -25.75 -12.80 -45.32
C GLU A 895 -25.24 -13.87 -46.31
N SER A 896 -25.84 -15.07 -46.30
CA SER A 896 -25.38 -16.18 -47.13
C SER A 896 -25.54 -15.90 -48.62
N PHE A 897 -24.46 -16.07 -49.39
CA PHE A 897 -24.50 -15.98 -50.87
C PHE A 897 -24.77 -17.33 -51.55
N GLU A 898 -24.91 -18.39 -50.77
CA GLU A 898 -25.17 -19.75 -51.27
C GLU A 898 -26.57 -20.24 -50.91
N ILE A 899 -27.09 -19.85 -49.75
CA ILE A 899 -28.39 -20.30 -49.26
C ILE A 899 -29.47 -19.31 -49.69
N ASP A 900 -30.48 -19.83 -50.37
CA ASP A 900 -31.76 -19.19 -50.63
C ASP A 900 -32.80 -19.81 -49.68
N SER A 901 -33.27 -19.03 -48.71
CA SER A 901 -34.11 -19.52 -47.61
C SER A 901 -35.61 -19.47 -47.87
N ASP A 902 -36.09 -18.62 -48.78
CA ASP A 902 -37.49 -18.57 -49.19
C ASP A 902 -37.74 -19.23 -50.55
N GLY A 903 -36.68 -19.59 -51.29
CA GLY A 903 -36.72 -20.39 -52.51
C GLY A 903 -37.18 -19.57 -53.71
N ASP A 904 -36.90 -18.27 -53.73
CA ASP A 904 -37.30 -17.35 -54.80
C ASP A 904 -36.27 -17.23 -55.94
N GLY A 905 -35.12 -17.89 -55.80
CA GLY A 905 -34.01 -17.89 -56.76
C GLY A 905 -32.90 -16.88 -56.43
N VAL A 906 -33.08 -16.03 -55.41
CA VAL A 906 -32.10 -15.04 -54.97
C VAL A 906 -31.45 -15.48 -53.66
N PRO A 907 -30.12 -15.70 -53.61
CA PRO A 907 -29.46 -16.04 -52.35
C PRO A 907 -29.66 -14.95 -51.28
N ASN A 908 -29.71 -15.37 -50.02
CA ASN A 908 -30.12 -14.50 -48.91
C ASN A 908 -29.37 -13.16 -48.85
N GLY A 909 -28.06 -13.16 -49.09
CA GLY A 909 -27.22 -11.97 -49.06
C GLY A 909 -27.52 -10.93 -50.15
N PHE A 910 -28.23 -11.32 -51.21
CA PHE A 910 -28.68 -10.43 -52.29
C PHE A 910 -30.17 -10.12 -52.26
N ASP A 911 -30.95 -10.83 -51.44
CA ASP A 911 -32.38 -10.59 -51.28
C ASP A 911 -32.66 -9.58 -50.15
N ASP A 912 -33.61 -8.67 -50.41
CA ASP A 912 -34.14 -7.72 -49.44
C ASP A 912 -35.06 -8.41 -48.42
N TYR A 913 -35.71 -9.51 -48.80
CA TYR A 913 -36.68 -10.24 -47.96
C TYR A 913 -36.49 -11.79 -47.91
N PRO A 914 -35.28 -12.28 -47.57
CA PRO A 914 -34.84 -13.69 -47.74
C PRO A 914 -35.55 -14.74 -46.89
N PHE A 915 -36.51 -14.32 -46.08
CA PHE A 915 -37.21 -15.19 -45.13
C PHE A 915 -38.72 -14.99 -45.19
N ASP A 916 -39.20 -14.33 -46.24
CA ASP A 916 -40.63 -14.24 -46.49
C ASP A 916 -41.18 -15.61 -46.86
N THR A 917 -42.48 -15.80 -46.66
CA THR A 917 -43.18 -16.94 -47.24
C THR A 917 -43.71 -16.56 -48.61
N ILE A 918 -43.62 -17.47 -49.59
CA ILE A 918 -44.30 -17.30 -50.88
C ILE A 918 -45.78 -17.01 -50.65
N ALA A 919 -46.25 -15.84 -51.11
CA ALA A 919 -47.62 -15.40 -50.91
C ALA A 919 -48.59 -16.18 -51.82
N LEU A 920 -49.23 -17.21 -51.27
CA LEU A 920 -50.32 -17.93 -51.94
C LEU A 920 -51.58 -17.05 -51.95
N ARG A 921 -51.97 -16.57 -53.14
CA ARG A 921 -53.17 -15.76 -53.35
C ARG A 921 -54.30 -16.64 -53.85
N ILE A 922 -55.50 -16.45 -53.31
CA ILE A 922 -56.71 -17.19 -53.71
C ILE A 922 -57.69 -16.20 -54.30
N ALA A 923 -58.19 -16.48 -55.50
CA ALA A 923 -59.29 -15.75 -56.12
C ALA A 923 -60.40 -16.74 -56.50
N GLN A 924 -61.66 -16.35 -56.33
CA GLN A 924 -62.80 -17.11 -56.81
C GLN A 924 -63.57 -16.24 -57.79
N ASP A 925 -63.87 -16.76 -58.98
CA ASP A 925 -64.65 -16.04 -59.98
C ASP A 925 -66.17 -16.14 -59.72
N GLU A 926 -66.96 -15.39 -60.51
CA GLU A 926 -68.42 -15.33 -60.40
C GLU A 926 -69.12 -16.69 -60.66
N ASP A 927 -68.41 -17.63 -61.31
CA ASP A 927 -68.86 -19.00 -61.58
C ASP A 927 -68.44 -20.00 -60.47
N GLY A 928 -67.77 -19.52 -59.41
CA GLY A 928 -67.36 -20.31 -58.25
C GLY A 928 -66.03 -21.04 -58.41
N LYS A 929 -65.28 -20.79 -59.48
CA LYS A 929 -64.00 -21.45 -59.76
C LYS A 929 -62.87 -20.81 -58.98
N VAL A 930 -62.13 -21.62 -58.22
CA VAL A 930 -61.02 -21.16 -57.38
C VAL A 930 -59.73 -21.15 -58.21
N THR A 931 -59.04 -20.03 -58.23
CA THR A 931 -57.71 -19.87 -58.81
C THR A 931 -56.72 -19.54 -57.70
N LEU A 932 -55.71 -20.38 -57.55
CA LEU A 932 -54.56 -20.08 -56.71
C LEU A 932 -53.48 -19.45 -57.56
N SER A 933 -52.88 -18.36 -57.09
CA SER A 933 -51.72 -17.78 -57.73
C SER A 933 -50.60 -17.54 -56.74
N PHE A 934 -49.38 -17.82 -57.15
CA PHE A 934 -48.16 -17.53 -56.40
C PHE A 934 -47.05 -17.20 -57.38
N ASP A 935 -46.08 -16.42 -56.93
CA ASP A 935 -44.87 -16.13 -57.70
C ASP A 935 -43.90 -17.29 -57.46
N ALA A 936 -43.44 -17.93 -58.53
CA ALA A 936 -42.65 -19.16 -58.47
C ALA A 936 -41.26 -18.95 -59.07
N ALA A 937 -40.28 -19.61 -58.46
CA ALA A 937 -38.89 -19.62 -58.88
C ALA A 937 -38.58 -20.79 -59.83
N ALA A 938 -37.54 -20.62 -60.65
CA ALA A 938 -37.10 -21.64 -61.59
C ALA A 938 -36.47 -22.83 -60.87
N GLY A 939 -36.82 -24.05 -61.27
CA GLY A 939 -36.18 -25.28 -60.77
C GLY A 939 -36.67 -25.79 -59.41
N ILE A 940 -37.61 -25.10 -58.77
CA ILE A 940 -38.19 -25.49 -57.48
C ILE A 940 -39.46 -26.32 -57.69
N HIS A 941 -39.62 -27.38 -56.89
CA HIS A 941 -40.83 -28.19 -56.88
C HIS A 941 -41.85 -27.65 -55.88
N TYR A 942 -43.03 -27.28 -56.36
CA TYR A 942 -44.14 -26.83 -55.54
C TYR A 942 -45.26 -27.88 -55.51
N GLU A 943 -45.61 -28.34 -54.32
CA GLU A 943 -46.73 -29.23 -54.04
C GLU A 943 -47.87 -28.45 -53.37
N LEU A 944 -48.98 -28.30 -54.08
CA LEU A 944 -50.20 -27.74 -53.52
C LEU A 944 -50.97 -28.81 -52.74
N GLN A 945 -51.32 -28.50 -51.49
CA GLN A 945 -52.08 -29.38 -50.62
C GLN A 945 -53.34 -28.70 -50.08
N PHE A 946 -54.33 -29.51 -49.69
CA PHE A 946 -55.65 -29.07 -49.21
C PHE A 946 -56.10 -29.83 -47.96
N THR A 947 -56.90 -29.18 -47.13
CA THR A 947 -57.66 -29.81 -46.03
C THR A 947 -58.95 -29.02 -45.76
N GLU A 948 -60.00 -29.68 -45.26
CA GLU A 948 -61.19 -28.99 -44.70
C GLU A 948 -61.00 -28.63 -43.21
N ASP A 949 -59.94 -29.12 -42.57
CA ASP A 949 -59.59 -28.86 -41.17
C ASP A 949 -58.09 -28.51 -41.05
N ILE A 950 -57.81 -27.26 -40.69
CA ILE A 950 -56.44 -26.74 -40.56
C ILE A 950 -55.61 -27.47 -39.49
N THR A 951 -56.27 -28.16 -38.54
CA THR A 951 -55.60 -28.93 -37.49
C THR A 951 -55.22 -30.35 -37.92
N ASN A 952 -55.71 -30.82 -39.07
CA ASN A 952 -55.39 -32.14 -39.60
C ASN A 952 -53.90 -32.21 -40.02
N PRO A 953 -53.09 -33.12 -39.48
CA PRO A 953 -51.68 -33.25 -39.86
C PRO A 953 -51.47 -33.85 -41.27
N HIS A 954 -52.50 -34.44 -41.87
CA HIS A 954 -52.43 -35.11 -43.17
C HIS A 954 -53.28 -34.35 -44.20
N TRP A 955 -52.64 -33.41 -44.90
CA TRP A 955 -53.27 -32.65 -45.98
C TRP A 955 -53.24 -33.47 -47.26
N ILE A 956 -54.32 -33.44 -48.02
CA ILE A 956 -54.38 -34.15 -49.30
C ILE A 956 -53.64 -33.34 -50.37
N LYS A 957 -52.79 -34.03 -51.13
CA LYS A 957 -52.11 -33.44 -52.27
C LYS A 957 -53.10 -33.15 -53.39
N VAL A 958 -53.15 -31.90 -53.83
CA VAL A 958 -54.04 -31.43 -54.89
C VAL A 958 -53.31 -31.42 -56.23
N ARG A 959 -52.08 -30.91 -56.27
CA ARG A 959 -51.34 -30.73 -57.54
C ARG A 959 -49.85 -30.53 -57.32
N ASP A 960 -49.03 -31.03 -58.25
CA ASP A 960 -47.62 -30.65 -58.38
C ASP A 960 -47.44 -29.58 -59.46
N VAL A 961 -46.49 -28.69 -59.23
CA VAL A 961 -46.12 -27.60 -60.11
C VAL A 961 -44.62 -27.60 -60.26
N TYR A 962 -44.18 -27.77 -61.50
CA TYR A 962 -42.78 -27.71 -61.92
C TYR A 962 -42.65 -26.60 -62.96
N LEU A 963 -41.63 -25.76 -62.83
CA LEU A 963 -41.37 -24.66 -63.75
C LEU A 963 -39.89 -24.62 -64.13
N ASP A 964 -39.63 -24.45 -65.42
CA ASP A 964 -38.29 -24.29 -65.98
C ASP A 964 -37.82 -22.81 -65.97
N GLY A 965 -38.63 -21.86 -65.48
CA GLY A 965 -38.32 -20.43 -65.44
C GLY A 965 -39.13 -19.66 -64.37
N GLU A 966 -38.65 -18.48 -63.97
CA GLU A 966 -39.28 -17.62 -62.96
C GLU A 966 -40.55 -16.94 -63.49
N GLY A 967 -41.59 -16.83 -62.65
CA GLY A 967 -42.79 -16.07 -62.99
C GLY A 967 -44.01 -16.37 -62.13
N ARG A 968 -45.06 -15.55 -62.27
CA ARG A 968 -46.34 -15.76 -61.58
C ARG A 968 -47.07 -16.97 -62.16
N VAL A 969 -47.34 -17.95 -61.30
CA VAL A 969 -48.14 -19.13 -61.62
C VAL A 969 -49.57 -18.86 -61.22
N GLU A 970 -50.51 -19.15 -62.12
CA GLU A 970 -51.93 -19.18 -61.83
C GLU A 970 -52.47 -20.59 -62.09
N ILE A 971 -53.08 -21.18 -61.07
CA ILE A 971 -53.57 -22.54 -61.06
C ILE A 971 -55.08 -22.48 -60.86
N PRO A 972 -55.87 -22.65 -61.94
CA PRO A 972 -57.28 -22.93 -61.79
C PRO A 972 -57.44 -24.31 -61.15
N LEU A 973 -58.32 -24.40 -60.15
CA LEU A 973 -58.62 -25.61 -59.40
C LEU A 973 -60.12 -25.89 -59.46
N ASP A 974 -60.44 -27.19 -59.52
CA ASP A 974 -61.73 -27.67 -59.06
C ASP A 974 -61.63 -27.81 -57.54
N ASP A 975 -62.34 -26.95 -56.79
CA ASP A 975 -62.25 -26.90 -55.33
C ASP A 975 -62.60 -28.27 -54.71
N PRO A 976 -61.69 -28.94 -53.99
CA PRO A 976 -61.96 -30.23 -53.37
C PRO A 976 -62.93 -30.14 -52.18
N ALA A 977 -63.24 -28.92 -51.70
CA ALA A 977 -64.14 -28.69 -50.58
C ALA A 977 -65.57 -29.15 -50.88
N ARG A 978 -66.20 -29.82 -49.91
CA ARG A 978 -67.63 -30.12 -49.99
C ARG A 978 -68.44 -28.83 -49.96
N ALA A 979 -69.49 -28.74 -50.78
CA ALA A 979 -70.37 -27.58 -50.83
C ALA A 979 -70.84 -27.16 -49.41
N GLY A 980 -70.52 -25.92 -49.02
CA GLY A 980 -70.84 -25.34 -47.71
C GLY A 980 -69.77 -25.53 -46.61
N THR A 981 -68.59 -26.05 -46.95
CA THR A 981 -67.44 -26.16 -46.03
C THR A 981 -66.34 -25.15 -46.38
N THR A 982 -65.50 -24.80 -45.40
CA THR A 982 -64.32 -23.95 -45.62
C THR A 982 -63.11 -24.83 -45.91
N GLY A 983 -62.56 -24.70 -47.11
CA GLY A 983 -61.31 -25.34 -47.49
C GLY A 983 -60.08 -24.50 -47.13
N PHE A 984 -59.00 -25.15 -46.73
CA PHE A 984 -57.70 -24.54 -46.50
C PHE A 984 -56.70 -25.10 -47.52
N TYR A 985 -55.90 -24.21 -48.08
CA TYR A 985 -54.86 -24.54 -49.03
C TYR A 985 -53.50 -24.15 -48.46
N ARG A 986 -52.48 -24.98 -48.70
CA ARG A 986 -51.09 -24.61 -48.43
C ARG A 986 -50.23 -25.02 -49.61
N LEU A 987 -49.24 -24.20 -49.89
CA LEU A 987 -48.19 -24.53 -50.84
C LEU A 987 -47.00 -25.08 -50.03
N VAL A 988 -46.62 -26.32 -50.31
CA VAL A 988 -45.41 -26.93 -49.77
C VAL A 988 -44.39 -26.92 -50.88
N TYR A 989 -43.21 -26.38 -50.63
CA TYR A 989 -42.14 -26.42 -51.60
C TYR A 989 -40.87 -26.92 -50.94
N THR A 990 -40.05 -27.56 -51.73
CA THR A 990 -38.73 -28.01 -51.31
C THR A 990 -37.75 -27.35 -52.24
N PRO A 991 -36.90 -26.42 -51.75
CA PRO A 991 -35.79 -25.92 -52.53
C PRO A 991 -34.88 -27.04 -53.05
#